data_AF-A0A7Y9X1H8-F1
#
_entry.id   AF-A0A7Y9X1H8-F1
#
_cell.length_a   1.000
_cell.length_b   1.000
_cell.length_c   1.000
_cell.angle_alpha   90.00
_cell.angle_beta   90.00
_cell.angle_gamma   90.00
#
_symmetry.space_group_name_H-M   'P 1'
#
loop_
_entity.id
_entity.type
_entity.pdbx_description
1 polymer ?
#
loop_
_entity_poly.entity_id
_entity_poly.type
_entity_poly.pdbx_seq_one_letter_code
_entity_poly.pdbx_strand_id
1 'polypeptide(L)'
;MDDTRYPCPACGAPADLTVGCTGCSRAPDPTAAEVVRLSREIAQLEPQVERARHAYTELAGRLSAVSRRRAELAAVVRAGLAASAGARPAPLVGPVPALVPVAAPGAAETSTRTVQGLLFVLGGLLLGTAAVVFTAVAWAAVGVGGRASILAALTALALAVPLLAVRRGLRGTAETFAAVGLLLVVLDGYAAWSVDLAGVAGWPGSRYAALVGGASAAVAVAYGRWSGLTGPWFAALLAAQPVLPLLAVGVEPGAAGWSLVLLGVALVNLAVLATLRGRDGVASLVGRVSAGIGHVAALVGAAGCALTPLILGRAAGSPLLAGLPLLLVALTGFGAAWLVGGRALRAVAAGLLVPVLAAALLRPVAELRPSLLLLAAATVALGLAAAVRALPVRSGAEVAGAGGWLTGPRAGALLVAAGTAQVAALVTAALAVAAAGRSLPPWRGAGRGPDLDWGWQLAPAVALGVGATVLLLPRRARAALATAGAVAVLLALPAGWTATWPQVLAVDLVGGVALLLAVLIRPATHPASLLTRALGGAVLLGHGLLVALAAPAGVLVTLAVIALVGLALAVRRGTGPYRQVAGVGLLVAQLALPGIAAVASFAVGAPPWWQARFALIAAGLPLVAVLAARRQRVELIGYAVTGALVAMTVPGIAPLVVAGNEPIALYAALAALGVALVVRWDRQEDTADRSVPVVVAGGALAVVAVLAALPRVLTALVSPYGGPGRVWSGVPGVVAEPAALPVGLALVVLAVAAVLAGRRVRPPVLPALPFVAAALPVLLVAVGAPWPVLPAAVLLAGSAALLLAALTAPRPALAPIAVPLGVVLAASGVAGLLATRAGSLAAEGVLLVVAVVVAVGGRTIEVRVAGCLAAVGAASALAVTASLVGGLPLRAAAYPLLAVAALVLAVAAATTPARGLVGRVLDAAAQAVALVAAVLTVEAARHLATACVLWGAAVALRLLRRGEPAGRRWAFAGIAAGSELLGAWVLLAAGGVTVLEAYTLPAAALAVGAGLLALRTRPGLTSWPALGPGLVAALLPTLVSVLTGPDPQPVRRLLLGAAALGAVLAGATRRWQAPVLLGGGVLTLLALHELARGWDLLPRWIYLGVGGLALVGLAATYERRRRDLARLRAMVARLG
;
A
#
# COMPACT_ATOMS: atom_id res chain seq x y z
N MET A 1 59.29 8.29 40.97
CA MET A 1 60.63 7.76 41.32
C MET A 1 61.52 8.12 40.16
N ASP A 2 62.39 9.11 40.32
CA ASP A 2 63.27 9.53 39.24
C ASP A 2 64.40 8.50 39.12
N ASP A 3 64.33 7.69 38.05
CA ASP A 3 65.31 6.66 37.74
C ASP A 3 66.53 7.34 37.10
N THR A 4 67.31 8.06 37.92
CA THR A 4 68.52 8.80 37.52
C THR A 4 69.75 7.90 37.41
N ARG A 5 69.60 6.60 37.67
CA ARG A 5 70.70 5.65 37.71
C ARG A 5 70.83 4.91 36.39
N TYR A 6 72.06 4.79 35.93
CA TYR A 6 72.41 4.03 34.74
C TYR A 6 73.76 3.31 34.96
N PRO A 7 74.00 2.17 34.31
CA PRO A 7 75.30 1.50 34.39
C PRO A 7 76.37 2.34 33.65
N CYS A 8 77.49 2.63 34.30
CA CYS A 8 78.57 3.39 33.67
C CYS A 8 79.18 2.59 32.50
N PRO A 9 79.21 3.11 31.27
CA PRO A 9 79.72 2.38 30.11
C PRO A 9 81.23 2.07 30.18
N ALA A 10 81.96 2.74 31.08
CA ALA A 10 83.41 2.56 31.22
C ALA A 10 83.81 1.45 32.20
N CYS A 11 83.08 1.30 33.32
CA CYS A 11 83.46 0.36 34.38
C CYS A 11 82.30 -0.52 34.89
N GLY A 12 81.08 -0.32 34.38
CA GLY A 12 79.89 -1.08 34.77
C GLY A 12 79.33 -0.74 36.15
N ALA A 13 80.01 0.08 36.97
CA ALA A 13 79.49 0.51 38.26
C ALA A 13 78.25 1.41 38.09
N PRO A 14 77.28 1.37 39.03
CA PRO A 14 76.10 2.23 38.96
C PRO A 14 76.51 3.70 39.03
N ALA A 15 76.09 4.47 38.03
CA ALA A 15 76.32 5.92 37.92
C ALA A 15 74.99 6.67 38.03
N ASP A 16 75.06 7.88 38.56
CA ASP A 16 73.90 8.77 38.69
C ASP A 16 74.05 9.98 37.77
N LEU A 17 72.96 10.41 37.14
CA LEU A 17 72.94 11.58 36.25
C LEU A 17 73.30 12.90 36.94
N THR A 18 73.27 12.97 38.28
CA THR A 18 73.61 14.16 39.06
C THR A 18 75.03 14.14 39.62
N VAL A 19 75.55 12.96 40.00
CA VAL A 19 76.84 12.82 40.71
C VAL A 19 77.93 12.16 39.85
N GLY A 20 77.55 11.51 38.75
CA GLY A 20 78.46 10.72 37.91
C GLY A 20 78.69 9.30 38.45
N CYS A 21 79.75 8.65 37.99
CA CYS A 21 80.10 7.29 38.40
C CYS A 21 80.99 7.29 39.62
N THR A 22 80.58 6.62 40.71
CA THR A 22 81.37 6.52 41.95
C THR A 22 82.52 5.53 41.88
N GLY A 23 82.50 4.59 40.91
CA GLY A 23 83.55 3.58 40.74
C GLY A 23 84.81 4.10 40.03
N CYS A 24 84.64 4.90 38.98
CA CYS A 24 85.76 5.49 38.22
C CYS A 24 85.78 7.03 38.23
N SER A 25 84.93 7.68 39.04
CA SER A 25 84.85 9.13 39.24
C SER A 25 84.61 9.95 37.96
N ARG A 26 84.01 9.34 36.93
CA ARG A 26 83.64 10.03 35.67
C ARG A 26 82.37 10.84 35.84
N ALA A 27 82.31 12.01 35.20
CA ALA A 27 81.11 12.86 35.16
C ALA A 27 79.91 12.15 34.50
N PRO A 28 78.67 12.59 34.77
CA PRO A 28 77.47 12.05 34.15
C PRO A 28 77.55 11.98 32.62
N ASP A 29 77.07 10.87 32.05
CA ASP A 29 77.08 10.63 30.61
C ASP A 29 75.89 11.34 29.96
N PRO A 30 76.11 12.30 29.04
CA PRO A 30 75.03 13.04 28.41
C PRO A 30 74.09 12.14 27.59
N THR A 31 74.58 11.02 27.08
CA THR A 31 73.78 10.07 26.30
C THR A 31 72.84 9.29 27.20
N ALA A 32 73.29 8.89 28.39
CA ALA A 32 72.43 8.25 29.38
C ALA A 32 71.33 9.20 29.89
N ALA A 33 71.64 10.49 30.02
CA ALA A 33 70.65 11.51 30.39
C ALA A 33 69.52 11.60 29.35
N GLU A 34 69.88 11.54 28.07
CA GLU A 34 68.94 11.58 26.96
C GLU A 34 68.04 10.34 26.92
N VAL A 35 68.59 9.15 27.18
CA VAL A 35 67.81 7.90 27.28
C VAL A 35 66.79 7.96 28.41
N VAL A 36 67.19 8.42 29.60
CA VAL A 36 66.27 8.58 30.74
C VAL A 36 65.19 9.64 30.46
N ARG A 37 65.51 10.70 29.71
CA ARG A 37 64.51 11.67 29.23
C ARG A 37 63.51 11.01 28.28
N LEU A 38 63.98 10.29 27.27
CA LEU A 38 63.13 9.62 26.28
C LEU A 38 62.28 8.51 26.89
N SER A 39 62.80 7.75 27.87
CA SER A 39 62.01 6.76 28.61
C SER A 39 60.83 7.38 29.35
N ARG A 40 60.99 8.59 29.91
CA ARG A 40 59.88 9.33 30.53
C ARG A 40 58.85 9.78 29.50
N GLU A 41 59.29 10.23 28.33
CA GLU A 41 58.40 10.64 27.24
C GLU A 41 57.60 9.45 26.70
N ILE A 42 58.23 8.28 26.52
CA ILE A 42 57.54 7.04 26.12
C ILE A 42 56.50 6.62 27.16
N ALA A 43 56.83 6.66 28.45
CA ALA A 43 55.90 6.32 29.53
C ALA A 43 54.68 7.26 29.61
N GLN A 44 54.80 8.51 29.13
CA GLN A 44 53.68 9.44 29.02
C GLN A 44 52.82 9.20 27.78
N LEU A 45 53.42 8.72 26.68
CA LEU A 45 52.74 8.47 25.41
C LEU A 45 51.97 7.13 25.39
N GLU A 46 52.48 6.08 26.05
CA GLU A 46 51.82 4.76 26.08
C GLU A 46 50.35 4.82 26.53
N PRO A 47 49.98 5.50 27.64
CA PRO A 47 48.58 5.61 28.06
C PRO A 47 47.69 6.40 27.09
N GLN A 48 48.27 7.31 26.31
CA GLN A 48 47.53 8.09 25.32
C GLN A 48 47.22 7.25 24.07
N VAL A 49 48.17 6.42 23.63
CA VAL A 49 47.99 5.48 22.53
C VAL A 49 46.90 4.45 22.87
N GLU A 50 46.90 3.92 24.10
CA GLU A 50 45.90 2.93 24.50
C GLU A 50 44.49 3.52 24.56
N ARG A 51 44.35 4.78 25.03
CA ARG A 51 43.08 5.52 24.98
C ARG A 51 42.59 5.74 23.56
N ALA A 52 43.47 6.12 22.63
CA ALA A 52 43.12 6.28 21.22
C ALA A 52 42.68 4.96 20.58
N ARG A 53 43.33 3.85 20.95
CA ARG A 53 42.97 2.50 20.49
C ARG A 53 41.59 2.08 20.96
N HIS A 54 41.26 2.30 22.23
CA HIS A 54 39.92 2.03 22.77
C HIS A 54 38.83 2.84 22.04
N ALA A 55 39.06 4.15 21.85
CA ALA A 55 38.12 5.01 21.12
C ALA A 55 37.88 4.55 19.67
N TYR A 56 38.94 4.13 18.98
CA TYR A 56 38.82 3.57 17.63
C TYR A 56 37.99 2.27 17.63
N THR A 57 38.24 1.35 18.56
CA THR A 57 37.50 0.08 18.63
C THR A 57 36.01 0.29 18.93
N GLU A 58 35.65 1.27 19.75
CA GLU A 58 34.24 1.60 20.03
C GLU A 58 33.53 2.11 18.75
N LEU A 59 34.14 3.06 18.04
CA LEU A 59 33.59 3.63 16.81
C LEU A 59 33.44 2.58 15.70
N ALA A 60 34.42 1.69 15.54
CA ALA A 60 34.34 0.57 14.60
C ALA A 60 33.19 -0.39 14.96
N GLY A 61 33.00 -0.65 16.25
CA GLY A 61 31.86 -1.41 16.77
C GLY A 61 30.52 -0.79 16.38
N ARG A 62 30.35 0.51 16.64
CA ARG A 62 29.13 1.26 16.27
C ARG A 62 28.87 1.24 14.77
N LEU A 63 29.88 1.45 13.93
CA LEU A 63 29.76 1.40 12.46
C LEU A 63 29.27 0.03 11.98
N SER A 64 29.82 -1.06 12.54
CA SER A 64 29.45 -2.43 12.18
C SER A 64 28.00 -2.76 12.55
N ALA A 65 27.51 -2.25 13.69
CA ALA A 65 26.14 -2.44 14.15
C ALA A 65 25.15 -1.72 13.22
N VAL A 66 25.43 -0.46 12.89
CA VAL A 66 24.60 0.33 11.96
C VAL A 66 24.58 -0.30 10.56
N SER A 67 25.72 -0.80 10.08
CA SER A 67 25.82 -1.44 8.76
C SER A 67 25.01 -2.74 8.68
N ARG A 68 25.04 -3.58 9.73
CA ARG A 68 24.20 -4.79 9.83
C ARG A 68 22.72 -4.43 9.85
N ARG A 69 22.33 -3.43 10.65
CA ARG A 69 20.92 -2.99 10.73
C ARG A 69 20.40 -2.49 9.38
N ARG A 70 21.21 -1.75 8.63
CA ARG A 70 20.88 -1.33 7.26
C ARG A 70 20.69 -2.54 6.34
N ALA A 71 21.54 -3.56 6.42
CA ALA A 71 21.46 -4.75 5.58
C ALA A 71 20.20 -5.59 5.87
N GLU A 72 19.83 -5.74 7.15
CA GLU A 72 18.57 -6.36 7.56
C GLU A 72 17.37 -5.62 6.97
N LEU A 73 17.31 -4.30 7.11
CA LEU A 73 16.22 -3.48 6.56
C LEU A 73 16.16 -3.56 5.03
N ALA A 74 17.32 -3.57 4.35
CA ALA A 74 17.38 -3.73 2.90
C ALA A 74 16.95 -5.14 2.43
N ALA A 75 17.13 -6.17 3.25
CA ALA A 75 16.61 -7.52 2.97
C ALA A 75 15.08 -7.56 3.07
N VAL A 76 14.50 -6.90 4.07
CA VAL A 76 13.03 -6.77 4.22
C VAL A 76 12.40 -6.05 3.02
N VAL A 77 13.00 -4.96 2.56
CA VAL A 77 12.50 -4.21 1.37
C VAL A 77 12.55 -5.09 0.10
N ARG A 78 13.63 -5.85 -0.10
CA ARG A 78 13.76 -6.77 -1.24
C ARG A 78 12.74 -7.90 -1.20
N ALA A 79 12.45 -8.46 -0.01
CA ALA A 79 11.41 -9.46 0.17
C ALA A 79 10.01 -8.91 -0.14
N GLY A 80 9.74 -7.66 0.25
CA GLY A 80 8.47 -6.98 -0.08
C GLY A 80 8.28 -6.71 -1.57
N LEU A 81 9.36 -6.37 -2.29
CA LEU A 81 9.34 -6.18 -3.75
C LEU A 81 9.19 -7.50 -4.52
N ALA A 82 9.76 -8.60 -4.01
CA ALA A 82 9.60 -9.93 -4.62
C ALA A 82 8.18 -10.47 -4.47
N ALA A 83 7.52 -10.21 -3.33
CA ALA A 83 6.13 -10.60 -3.09
C ALA A 83 5.12 -9.88 -4.02
N SER A 84 5.48 -8.70 -4.54
CA SER A 84 4.63 -7.92 -5.46
C SER A 84 4.79 -8.30 -6.94
N ALA A 85 5.78 -9.13 -7.30
CA ALA A 85 6.04 -9.56 -8.68
C ALA A 85 5.35 -10.88 -9.09
N GLY A 86 4.62 -11.55 -8.18
CA GLY A 86 4.03 -12.88 -8.41
C GLY A 86 2.68 -12.94 -9.15
N ALA A 87 2.13 -11.81 -9.60
CA ALA A 87 0.81 -11.77 -10.25
C ALA A 87 0.92 -11.56 -11.79
N ARG A 88 1.26 -12.62 -12.54
CA ARG A 88 0.98 -12.74 -13.98
C ARG A 88 0.62 -14.19 -14.35
N PRO A 89 -0.38 -14.42 -15.22
CA PRO A 89 -0.84 -15.76 -15.57
C PRO A 89 0.05 -16.41 -16.64
N ALA A 90 0.27 -17.73 -16.50
CA ALA A 90 1.07 -18.56 -17.40
C ALA A 90 0.25 -19.09 -18.61
N PRO A 91 0.85 -19.27 -19.81
CA PRO A 91 0.20 -20.00 -20.90
C PRO A 91 0.53 -21.51 -20.87
N LEU A 92 -0.45 -22.30 -21.33
CA LEU A 92 -0.45 -23.76 -21.47
C LEU A 92 0.41 -24.27 -22.65
N VAL A 93 1.12 -25.38 -22.45
CA VAL A 93 1.60 -26.31 -23.51
C VAL A 93 1.53 -27.76 -23.00
N GLY A 94 1.10 -28.67 -23.88
CA GLY A 94 0.62 -30.04 -23.60
C GLY A 94 1.65 -31.17 -23.46
N PRO A 95 1.20 -32.45 -23.41
CA PRO A 95 1.96 -33.57 -22.88
C PRO A 95 2.72 -34.37 -23.97
N VAL A 96 4.00 -34.66 -23.72
CA VAL A 96 4.76 -35.73 -24.37
C VAL A 96 5.54 -36.46 -23.26
N PRO A 97 5.49 -37.81 -23.17
CA PRO A 97 6.19 -38.53 -22.12
C PRO A 97 7.65 -38.77 -22.54
N ALA A 98 8.58 -38.11 -21.85
CA ALA A 98 9.98 -38.50 -21.84
C ALA A 98 10.30 -39.05 -20.45
N LEU A 99 10.80 -40.30 -20.40
CA LEU A 99 11.35 -40.88 -19.17
C LEU A 99 12.45 -39.97 -18.63
N VAL A 100 12.18 -39.35 -17.50
CA VAL A 100 13.20 -38.70 -16.66
C VAL A 100 13.85 -39.79 -15.82
N PRO A 101 15.17 -40.01 -15.90
CA PRO A 101 15.84 -40.86 -14.93
C PRO A 101 15.69 -40.20 -13.55
N VAL A 102 15.19 -40.97 -12.59
CA VAL A 102 15.12 -40.56 -11.17
C VAL A 102 16.51 -40.09 -10.76
N ALA A 103 16.62 -38.80 -10.43
CA ALA A 103 17.81 -38.24 -9.84
C ALA A 103 18.06 -38.95 -8.49
N ALA A 104 19.20 -39.62 -8.37
CA ALA A 104 19.69 -40.07 -7.09
C ALA A 104 19.87 -38.85 -6.16
N PRO A 105 19.68 -39.00 -4.83
CA PRO A 105 19.98 -37.93 -3.89
C PRO A 105 21.47 -37.57 -4.02
N GLY A 106 21.79 -36.35 -4.45
CA GLY A 106 23.17 -35.87 -4.58
C GLY A 106 23.59 -35.23 -5.91
N ALA A 107 22.66 -34.78 -6.77
CA ALA A 107 23.03 -34.02 -7.96
C ALA A 107 23.45 -32.58 -7.61
N ALA A 108 24.69 -32.19 -7.95
CA ALA A 108 25.25 -30.88 -7.68
C ALA A 108 24.75 -29.80 -8.65
N GLU A 109 24.28 -28.67 -8.12
CA GLU A 109 23.63 -27.58 -8.87
C GLU A 109 24.57 -26.52 -9.48
N THR A 110 25.89 -26.70 -9.49
CA THR A 110 26.81 -25.68 -10.06
C THR A 110 27.86 -26.27 -11.00
N SER A 111 28.00 -25.64 -12.18
CA SER A 111 28.95 -26.08 -13.20
C SER A 111 30.40 -25.90 -12.72
N THR A 112 31.26 -26.87 -12.99
CA THR A 112 32.70 -26.83 -12.66
C THR A 112 33.43 -25.63 -13.29
N ARG A 113 32.88 -25.03 -14.35
CA ARG A 113 33.43 -23.83 -15.02
C ARG A 113 33.13 -22.54 -14.26
N THR A 114 31.97 -22.44 -13.60
CA THR A 114 31.63 -21.31 -12.74
C THR A 114 32.41 -21.35 -11.42
N VAL A 115 32.58 -22.54 -10.83
CA VAL A 115 33.40 -22.72 -9.62
C VAL A 115 34.86 -22.36 -9.89
N GLN A 116 35.43 -22.82 -11.01
CA GLN A 116 36.79 -22.48 -11.42
C GLN A 116 36.96 -20.97 -11.68
N GLY A 117 35.99 -20.32 -12.33
CA GLY A 117 36.02 -18.87 -12.56
C GLY A 117 35.95 -18.07 -11.26
N LEU A 118 35.10 -18.48 -10.31
CA LEU A 118 34.99 -17.88 -8.98
C LEU A 118 36.29 -17.99 -8.18
N LEU A 119 36.96 -19.14 -8.23
CA LEU A 119 38.22 -19.36 -7.52
C LEU A 119 39.37 -18.48 -8.08
N PHE A 120 39.45 -18.26 -9.39
CA PHE A 120 40.44 -17.34 -9.97
C PHE A 120 40.15 -15.87 -9.63
N VAL A 121 38.89 -15.44 -9.65
CA VAL A 121 38.51 -14.07 -9.28
C VAL A 121 38.75 -13.82 -7.79
N LEU A 122 38.31 -14.74 -6.92
CA LEU A 122 38.50 -14.62 -5.47
C LEU A 122 39.98 -14.68 -5.10
N GLY A 123 40.73 -15.59 -5.73
CA GLY A 123 42.16 -15.72 -5.54
C GLY A 123 42.95 -14.50 -6.03
N GLY A 124 42.61 -13.96 -7.20
CA GLY A 124 43.19 -12.71 -7.72
C GLY A 124 42.84 -11.50 -6.84
N LEU A 125 41.63 -11.45 -6.26
CA LEU A 125 41.22 -10.40 -5.33
C LEU A 125 41.96 -10.50 -3.99
N LEU A 126 42.10 -11.71 -3.43
CA LEU A 126 42.85 -11.95 -2.19
C LEU A 126 44.34 -11.63 -2.37
N LEU A 127 44.91 -11.96 -3.53
CA LEU A 127 46.30 -11.63 -3.83
C LEU A 127 46.49 -10.13 -4.11
N GLY A 128 45.55 -9.49 -4.80
CA GLY A 128 45.54 -8.05 -5.01
C GLY A 128 45.35 -7.26 -3.71
N THR A 129 44.48 -7.71 -2.81
CA THR A 129 44.31 -7.11 -1.48
C THR A 129 45.53 -7.34 -0.59
N ALA A 130 46.13 -8.53 -0.64
CA ALA A 130 47.41 -8.77 0.03
C ALA A 130 48.51 -7.86 -0.53
N ALA A 131 48.60 -7.65 -1.85
CA ALA A 131 49.56 -6.74 -2.47
C ALA A 131 49.33 -5.28 -2.02
N VAL A 132 48.07 -4.83 -1.99
CA VAL A 132 47.71 -3.49 -1.50
C VAL A 132 48.05 -3.31 -0.02
N VAL A 133 47.69 -4.28 0.84
CA VAL A 133 48.01 -4.23 2.29
C VAL A 133 49.51 -4.32 2.52
N PHE A 134 50.23 -5.14 1.75
CA PHE A 134 51.68 -5.23 1.79
C PHE A 134 52.34 -3.90 1.38
N THR A 135 51.87 -3.26 0.31
CA THR A 135 52.35 -1.92 -0.10
C THR A 135 51.99 -0.83 0.91
N ALA A 136 50.93 -0.98 1.70
CA ALA A 136 50.43 0.05 2.62
C ALA A 136 50.88 -0.10 4.09
N VAL A 137 51.18 -1.32 4.58
CA VAL A 137 51.28 -1.59 6.04
C VAL A 137 52.64 -2.20 6.47
N ALA A 138 53.36 -2.89 5.59
CA ALA A 138 54.61 -3.59 5.94
C ALA A 138 55.89 -2.72 5.89
N TRP A 139 55.99 -1.62 6.66
CA TRP A 139 56.99 -0.56 6.33
C TRP A 139 57.77 0.11 7.48
N ALA A 140 58.21 -0.61 8.51
CA ALA A 140 59.11 -0.02 9.52
C ALA A 140 60.63 -0.28 9.32
N ALA A 141 61.03 -1.41 8.70
CA ALA A 141 62.41 -1.92 8.84
C ALA A 141 63.35 -1.80 7.61
N VAL A 142 62.88 -1.32 6.45
CA VAL A 142 63.66 -1.33 5.18
C VAL A 142 63.88 0.09 4.67
N GLY A 143 65.01 0.40 4.01
CA GLY A 143 65.30 1.73 3.42
C GLY A 143 64.68 1.95 2.02
N VAL A 144 64.57 3.21 1.57
CA VAL A 144 63.84 3.64 0.36
C VAL A 144 64.29 2.94 -0.93
N GLY A 145 65.59 2.77 -1.14
CA GLY A 145 66.12 2.04 -2.31
C GLY A 145 65.79 0.55 -2.30
N GLY A 146 65.81 -0.10 -1.13
CA GLY A 146 65.47 -1.53 -1.00
C GLY A 146 63.97 -1.80 -1.18
N ARG A 147 63.15 -0.85 -0.74
CA ARG A 147 61.70 -0.83 -0.92
C ARG A 147 61.30 -0.78 -2.41
N ALA A 148 61.90 0.13 -3.16
CA ALA A 148 61.65 0.28 -4.60
C ALA A 148 62.15 -0.93 -5.40
N SER A 149 63.30 -1.51 -5.04
CA SER A 149 63.82 -2.70 -5.72
C SER A 149 63.02 -3.97 -5.45
N ILE A 150 62.51 -4.16 -4.22
CA ILE A 150 61.64 -5.29 -3.87
C ILE A 150 60.32 -5.25 -4.64
N LEU A 151 59.68 -4.08 -4.70
CA LEU A 151 58.43 -3.91 -5.45
C LEU A 151 58.66 -4.08 -6.96
N ALA A 152 59.69 -3.44 -7.53
CA ALA A 152 60.03 -3.61 -8.94
C ALA A 152 60.35 -5.07 -9.31
N ALA A 153 61.05 -5.81 -8.43
CA ALA A 153 61.33 -7.23 -8.62
C ALA A 153 60.05 -8.07 -8.56
N LEU A 154 59.15 -7.79 -7.63
CA LEU A 154 57.83 -8.44 -7.53
C LEU A 154 56.97 -8.18 -8.76
N THR A 155 56.93 -6.93 -9.25
CA THR A 155 56.19 -6.55 -10.46
C THR A 155 56.76 -7.22 -11.70
N ALA A 156 58.09 -7.24 -11.86
CA ALA A 156 58.76 -7.94 -12.96
C ALA A 156 58.46 -9.45 -12.92
N LEU A 157 58.48 -10.07 -11.74
CA LEU A 157 58.14 -11.48 -11.57
C LEU A 157 56.66 -11.75 -11.91
N ALA A 158 55.74 -10.90 -11.43
CA ALA A 158 54.32 -11.01 -11.69
C ALA A 158 53.96 -10.81 -13.18
N LEU A 159 54.72 -10.02 -13.93
CA LEU A 159 54.58 -9.86 -15.38
C LEU A 159 55.30 -10.95 -16.20
N ALA A 160 56.36 -11.58 -15.67
CA ALA A 160 57.03 -12.69 -16.34
C ALA A 160 56.21 -14.00 -16.30
N VAL A 161 55.55 -14.30 -15.17
CA VAL A 161 54.76 -15.53 -14.95
C VAL A 161 53.66 -15.74 -16.01
N PRO A 162 52.86 -14.73 -16.41
CA PRO A 162 51.86 -14.86 -17.48
C PRO A 162 52.44 -15.28 -18.83
N LEU A 163 53.61 -14.76 -19.24
CA LEU A 163 54.23 -15.10 -20.53
C LEU A 163 54.65 -16.57 -20.57
N LEU A 164 55.17 -17.10 -19.47
CA LEU A 164 55.45 -18.54 -19.32
C LEU A 164 54.16 -19.38 -19.29
N ALA A 165 53.12 -18.90 -18.60
CA ALA A 165 51.83 -19.60 -18.52
C ALA A 165 51.11 -19.68 -19.88
N VAL A 166 51.17 -18.62 -20.70
CA VAL A 166 50.66 -18.61 -22.09
C VAL A 166 51.41 -19.62 -22.94
N ARG A 167 52.75 -19.69 -22.86
CA ARG A 167 53.57 -20.69 -23.56
C ARG A 167 53.21 -22.13 -23.17
N ARG A 168 52.68 -22.35 -21.96
CA ARG A 168 52.19 -23.65 -21.47
C ARG A 168 50.67 -23.87 -21.66
N GLY A 169 49.97 -22.96 -22.34
CA GLY A 169 48.54 -23.08 -22.65
C GLY A 169 47.58 -22.81 -21.49
N LEU A 170 48.05 -22.24 -20.37
CA LEU A 170 47.29 -21.90 -19.15
C LEU A 170 46.71 -20.47 -19.22
N ARG A 171 45.78 -20.21 -20.15
CA ARG A 171 45.25 -18.85 -20.38
C ARG A 171 44.53 -18.24 -19.17
N GLY A 172 43.76 -19.00 -18.37
CA GLY A 172 43.02 -18.43 -17.23
C GLY A 172 43.93 -17.97 -16.09
N THR A 173 44.96 -18.77 -15.81
CA THR A 173 46.04 -18.43 -14.88
C THR A 173 46.85 -17.22 -15.39
N ALA A 174 47.18 -17.19 -16.69
CA ALA A 174 47.92 -16.08 -17.30
C ALA A 174 47.17 -14.74 -17.23
N GLU A 175 45.86 -14.71 -17.49
CA GLU A 175 45.03 -13.50 -17.38
C GLU A 175 44.96 -12.99 -15.93
N THR A 176 44.85 -13.89 -14.95
CA THR A 176 44.78 -13.52 -13.51
C THR A 176 46.10 -12.91 -13.03
N PHE A 177 47.24 -13.51 -13.36
CA PHE A 177 48.55 -12.96 -13.01
C PHE A 177 48.91 -11.72 -13.82
N ALA A 178 48.48 -11.61 -15.09
CA ALA A 178 48.67 -10.39 -15.89
C ALA A 178 47.89 -9.21 -15.31
N ALA A 179 46.67 -9.46 -14.79
CA ALA A 179 45.90 -8.43 -14.08
C ALA A 179 46.60 -7.97 -12.80
N VAL A 180 47.14 -8.90 -12.00
CA VAL A 180 47.91 -8.57 -10.79
C VAL A 180 49.22 -7.85 -11.13
N GLY A 181 49.94 -8.26 -12.17
CA GLY A 181 51.16 -7.60 -12.64
C GLY A 181 50.91 -6.18 -13.16
N LEU A 182 49.84 -5.96 -13.93
CA LEU A 182 49.48 -4.62 -14.40
C LEU A 182 48.95 -3.72 -13.27
N LEU A 183 48.30 -4.30 -12.23
CA LEU A 183 47.96 -3.58 -11.01
C LEU A 183 49.23 -3.12 -10.27
N LEU A 184 50.23 -4.00 -10.18
CA LEU A 184 51.51 -3.67 -9.56
C LEU A 184 52.26 -2.54 -10.30
N VAL A 185 52.15 -2.43 -11.63
CA VAL A 185 52.70 -1.28 -12.39
C VAL A 185 52.10 0.06 -11.93
N VAL A 186 50.81 0.10 -11.62
CA VAL A 186 50.15 1.30 -11.08
C VAL A 186 50.59 1.56 -9.64
N LEU A 187 50.70 0.51 -8.84
CA LEU A 187 51.17 0.60 -7.45
C LEU A 187 52.65 1.01 -7.35
N ASP A 188 53.49 0.65 -8.32
CA ASP A 188 54.88 1.09 -8.42
C ASP A 188 54.97 2.59 -8.70
N GLY A 189 54.09 3.12 -9.57
CA GLY A 189 53.96 4.56 -9.78
C GLY A 189 53.51 5.31 -8.51
N TYR A 190 52.60 4.73 -7.73
CA TYR A 190 52.22 5.29 -6.42
C TYR A 190 53.35 5.20 -5.40
N ALA A 191 54.05 4.06 -5.33
CA ALA A 191 55.17 3.84 -4.44
C ALA A 191 56.30 4.84 -4.70
N ALA A 192 56.64 5.07 -5.99
CA ALA A 192 57.65 6.05 -6.40
C ALA A 192 57.34 7.47 -5.92
N TRP A 193 56.06 7.88 -5.99
CA TRP A 193 55.62 9.17 -5.42
C TRP A 193 55.67 9.20 -3.89
N SER A 194 55.22 8.12 -3.23
CA SER A 194 55.15 8.04 -1.77
C SER A 194 56.52 8.10 -1.07
N VAL A 195 57.58 7.67 -1.76
CA VAL A 195 58.96 7.69 -1.25
C VAL A 195 59.81 8.80 -1.87
N ASP A 196 59.19 9.71 -2.63
CA ASP A 196 59.84 10.80 -3.37
C ASP A 196 61.03 10.35 -4.23
N LEU A 197 60.88 9.23 -4.92
CA LEU A 197 61.94 8.65 -5.73
C LEU A 197 62.29 9.58 -6.91
N ALA A 198 63.49 10.15 -6.95
CA ALA A 198 63.92 11.11 -7.97
C ALA A 198 63.17 12.47 -7.97
N GLY A 199 62.62 12.89 -6.83
CA GLY A 199 62.06 14.24 -6.65
C GLY A 199 60.67 14.45 -7.27
N VAL A 200 59.97 13.38 -7.64
CA VAL A 200 58.64 13.47 -8.29
C VAL A 200 57.51 13.85 -7.34
N ALA A 201 57.72 13.84 -6.02
CA ALA A 201 56.73 14.37 -5.07
C ALA A 201 56.52 15.89 -5.22
N GLY A 202 57.49 16.60 -5.82
CA GLY A 202 57.37 18.04 -6.13
C GLY A 202 56.44 18.38 -7.30
N TRP A 203 55.93 17.39 -8.05
CA TRP A 203 55.02 17.62 -9.17
C TRP A 203 53.56 17.75 -8.69
N PRO A 204 52.69 18.50 -9.39
CA PRO A 204 51.26 18.52 -9.09
C PRO A 204 50.69 17.09 -9.19
N GLY A 205 50.17 16.56 -8.07
CA GLY A 205 49.77 15.16 -7.97
C GLY A 205 48.78 14.70 -9.04
N SER A 206 47.90 15.58 -9.53
CA SER A 206 46.97 15.30 -10.63
C SER A 206 47.67 15.09 -11.98
N ARG A 207 48.71 15.88 -12.28
CA ARG A 207 49.53 15.73 -13.50
C ARG A 207 50.38 14.47 -13.43
N TYR A 208 50.98 14.20 -12.26
CA TYR A 208 51.74 12.97 -12.06
C TYR A 208 50.85 11.73 -12.19
N ALA A 209 49.66 11.72 -11.59
CA ALA A 209 48.69 10.63 -11.73
C ALA A 209 48.19 10.46 -13.18
N ALA A 210 47.98 11.55 -13.92
CA ALA A 210 47.63 11.48 -15.35
C ALA A 210 48.76 10.86 -16.19
N LEU A 211 50.02 11.20 -15.89
CA LEU A 211 51.20 10.61 -16.51
C LEU A 211 51.32 9.11 -16.19
N VAL A 212 51.18 8.72 -14.92
CA VAL A 212 51.21 7.31 -14.49
C VAL A 212 50.07 6.53 -15.14
N GLY A 213 48.86 7.09 -15.21
CA GLY A 213 47.72 6.48 -15.90
C GLY A 213 47.96 6.31 -17.41
N GLY A 214 48.47 7.35 -18.07
CA GLY A 214 48.83 7.31 -19.49
C GLY A 214 49.95 6.31 -19.80
N ALA A 215 51.00 6.27 -18.98
CA ALA A 215 52.10 5.32 -19.08
C ALA A 215 51.63 3.89 -18.84
N SER A 216 50.79 3.66 -17.82
CA SER A 216 50.19 2.35 -17.54
C SER A 216 49.29 1.88 -18.68
N ALA A 217 48.54 2.80 -19.31
CA ALA A 217 47.75 2.50 -20.50
C ALA A 217 48.63 2.09 -21.68
N ALA A 218 49.73 2.81 -21.93
CA ALA A 218 50.69 2.48 -22.99
C ALA A 218 51.37 1.12 -22.75
N VAL A 219 51.81 0.84 -21.52
CA VAL A 219 52.40 -0.44 -21.10
C VAL A 219 51.39 -1.58 -21.29
N ALA A 220 50.14 -1.39 -20.89
CA ALA A 220 49.09 -2.40 -21.06
C ALA A 220 48.75 -2.67 -22.55
N VAL A 221 48.77 -1.64 -23.42
CA VAL A 221 48.63 -1.83 -24.88
C VAL A 221 49.81 -2.60 -25.46
N ALA A 222 51.04 -2.23 -25.10
CA ALA A 222 52.25 -2.90 -25.56
C ALA A 222 52.29 -4.37 -25.10
N TYR A 223 51.97 -4.61 -23.83
CA TYR A 223 51.92 -5.93 -23.22
C TYR A 223 50.81 -6.80 -23.81
N GLY A 224 49.62 -6.23 -24.09
CA GLY A 224 48.53 -6.92 -24.77
C GLY A 224 48.88 -7.33 -26.20
N ARG A 225 49.59 -6.47 -26.93
CA ARG A 225 50.10 -6.79 -28.28
C ARG A 225 51.12 -7.92 -28.26
N TRP A 226 51.99 -7.97 -27.26
CA TRP A 226 53.07 -8.96 -27.19
C TRP A 226 52.61 -10.32 -26.64
N SER A 227 51.70 -10.33 -25.66
CA SER A 227 51.21 -11.55 -25.00
C SER A 227 50.02 -12.20 -25.72
N GLY A 228 49.28 -11.47 -26.55
CA GLY A 228 48.05 -11.95 -27.19
C GLY A 228 46.89 -12.20 -26.22
N LEU A 229 46.99 -11.70 -24.98
CA LEU A 229 45.96 -11.79 -23.94
C LEU A 229 44.88 -10.70 -24.14
N THR A 230 43.66 -10.94 -23.66
CA THR A 230 42.56 -9.97 -23.77
C THR A 230 42.51 -9.01 -22.58
N GLY A 231 42.88 -9.46 -21.38
CA GLY A 231 42.91 -8.66 -20.15
C GLY A 231 43.70 -7.34 -20.24
N PRO A 232 44.91 -7.31 -20.84
CA PRO A 232 45.70 -6.08 -20.93
C PRO A 232 45.04 -4.95 -21.75
N TRP A 233 44.25 -5.28 -22.77
CA TRP A 233 43.49 -4.26 -23.52
C TRP A 233 42.42 -3.58 -22.65
N PHE A 234 41.81 -4.30 -21.70
CA PHE A 234 40.87 -3.72 -20.73
C PHE A 234 41.57 -2.85 -19.70
N ALA A 235 42.74 -3.30 -19.21
CA ALA A 235 43.58 -2.51 -18.32
C ALA A 235 44.00 -1.19 -18.98
N ALA A 236 44.34 -1.21 -20.28
CA ALA A 236 44.66 0.00 -21.04
C ALA A 236 43.49 0.97 -21.14
N LEU A 237 42.29 0.48 -21.48
CA LEU A 237 41.08 1.31 -21.57
C LEU A 237 40.72 1.93 -20.22
N LEU A 238 40.84 1.17 -19.13
CA LEU A 238 40.59 1.62 -17.75
C LEU A 238 41.60 2.69 -17.31
N ALA A 239 42.89 2.48 -17.58
CA ALA A 239 43.95 3.41 -17.21
C ALA A 239 43.90 4.73 -18.04
N ALA A 240 43.33 4.70 -19.24
CA ALA A 240 43.18 5.88 -20.09
C ALA A 240 42.00 6.80 -19.70
N GLN A 241 40.91 6.28 -19.09
CA GLN A 241 39.72 7.09 -18.75
C GLN A 241 40.02 8.31 -17.85
N PRO A 242 40.81 8.20 -16.76
CA PRO A 242 41.02 9.32 -15.86
C PRO A 242 42.03 10.37 -16.38
N VAL A 243 42.75 10.12 -17.49
CA VAL A 243 43.84 11.00 -17.96
C VAL A 243 43.34 12.41 -18.30
N LEU A 244 42.29 12.53 -19.13
CA LEU A 244 41.72 13.83 -19.50
C LEU A 244 41.10 14.58 -18.30
N PRO A 245 40.27 13.94 -17.44
CA PRO A 245 39.81 14.55 -16.19
C PRO A 245 40.94 15.04 -15.29
N LEU A 246 41.97 14.23 -15.05
CA LEU A 246 43.09 14.57 -14.17
C LEU A 246 43.93 15.74 -14.70
N LEU A 247 44.12 15.84 -16.03
CA LEU A 247 44.78 16.99 -16.65
C LEU A 247 43.95 18.27 -16.51
N ALA A 248 42.62 18.16 -16.59
CA ALA A 248 41.71 19.29 -16.51
C ALA A 248 41.54 19.85 -15.09
N VAL A 249 41.71 19.03 -14.03
CA VAL A 249 41.58 19.47 -12.62
C VAL A 249 42.45 20.70 -12.34
N GLY A 250 43.66 20.78 -12.90
CA GLY A 250 44.60 21.87 -12.64
C GLY A 250 44.21 23.23 -13.21
N VAL A 251 43.13 23.32 -14.00
CA VAL A 251 42.60 24.58 -14.58
C VAL A 251 41.27 24.98 -13.91
N GLU A 252 40.85 24.26 -12.86
CA GLU A 252 39.61 24.49 -12.09
C GLU A 252 38.37 24.80 -12.98
N PRO A 253 38.04 23.93 -13.96
CA PRO A 253 36.94 24.21 -14.86
C PRO A 253 35.62 24.31 -14.09
N GLY A 254 34.82 25.34 -14.40
CA GLY A 254 33.42 25.38 -13.96
C GLY A 254 32.58 24.25 -14.58
N ALA A 255 31.30 24.14 -14.21
CA ALA A 255 30.44 23.04 -14.67
C ALA A 255 30.35 22.92 -16.21
N ALA A 256 30.36 24.04 -16.95
CA ALA A 256 30.43 24.03 -18.41
C ALA A 256 31.76 23.45 -18.93
N GLY A 257 32.88 23.75 -18.26
CA GLY A 257 34.20 23.19 -18.60
C GLY A 257 34.26 21.68 -18.33
N TRP A 258 33.75 21.22 -17.18
CA TRP A 258 33.64 19.79 -16.87
C TRP A 258 32.77 19.03 -17.88
N SER A 259 31.68 19.64 -18.36
CA SER A 259 30.86 19.07 -19.43
C SER A 259 31.68 18.84 -20.71
N LEU A 260 32.51 19.80 -21.11
CA LEU A 260 33.37 19.67 -22.30
C LEU A 260 34.48 18.63 -22.10
N VAL A 261 35.08 18.54 -20.92
CA VAL A 261 36.11 17.53 -20.59
C VAL A 261 35.54 16.12 -20.69
N LEU A 262 34.36 15.88 -20.10
CA LEU A 262 33.68 14.58 -20.16
C LEU A 262 33.14 14.28 -21.57
N LEU A 263 32.72 15.30 -22.31
CA LEU A 263 32.38 15.18 -23.74
C LEU A 263 33.60 14.72 -24.55
N GLY A 264 34.79 15.23 -24.24
CA GLY A 264 36.06 14.76 -24.81
C GLY A 264 36.31 13.28 -24.54
N VAL A 265 36.13 12.82 -23.30
CA VAL A 265 36.21 11.39 -22.93
C VAL A 265 35.17 10.56 -23.69
N ALA A 266 33.95 11.06 -23.86
CA ALA A 266 32.92 10.41 -24.64
C ALA A 266 33.31 10.27 -26.13
N LEU A 267 33.91 11.30 -26.73
CA LEU A 267 34.39 11.29 -28.12
C LEU A 267 35.55 10.30 -28.31
N VAL A 268 36.48 10.20 -27.35
CA VAL A 268 37.56 9.19 -27.38
C VAL A 268 36.98 7.77 -27.38
N ASN A 269 36.02 7.49 -26.49
CA ASN A 269 35.33 6.20 -26.46
C ASN A 269 34.52 5.93 -27.75
N LEU A 270 33.92 6.97 -28.35
CA LEU A 270 33.21 6.86 -29.63
C LEU A 270 34.16 6.56 -30.79
N ALA A 271 35.36 7.14 -30.81
CA ALA A 271 36.39 6.82 -31.79
C ALA A 271 36.86 5.35 -31.67
N VAL A 272 37.01 4.84 -30.43
CA VAL A 272 37.28 3.41 -30.18
C VAL A 272 36.14 2.52 -30.70
N LEU A 273 34.88 2.90 -30.45
CA LEU A 273 33.72 2.17 -30.99
C LEU A 273 33.68 2.17 -32.52
N ALA A 274 34.01 3.30 -33.15
CA ALA A 274 34.05 3.43 -34.61
C ALA A 274 35.17 2.57 -35.24
N THR A 275 36.35 2.53 -34.63
CA THR A 275 37.50 1.74 -35.12
C THR A 275 37.34 0.22 -34.91
N LEU A 276 36.59 -0.20 -33.89
CA LEU A 276 36.26 -1.61 -33.64
C LEU A 276 35.05 -2.11 -34.45
N ARG A 277 34.40 -1.22 -35.20
CA ARG A 277 33.24 -1.55 -36.03
C ARG A 277 33.65 -2.45 -37.21
N GLY A 278 32.97 -3.58 -37.37
CA GLY A 278 33.24 -4.54 -38.46
C GLY A 278 34.37 -5.54 -38.20
N ARG A 279 34.95 -5.56 -36.98
CA ARG A 279 35.92 -6.60 -36.56
C ARG A 279 35.23 -7.71 -35.77
N ASP A 280 35.42 -8.96 -36.17
CA ASP A 280 34.81 -10.13 -35.53
C ASP A 280 35.77 -10.79 -34.52
N GLY A 281 35.22 -11.25 -33.39
CA GLY A 281 35.96 -11.91 -32.31
C GLY A 281 35.48 -11.56 -30.90
N VAL A 282 35.72 -12.45 -29.94
CA VAL A 282 35.32 -12.25 -28.54
C VAL A 282 35.98 -11.00 -27.94
N ALA A 283 37.25 -10.75 -28.27
CA ALA A 283 37.98 -9.56 -27.80
C ALA A 283 37.40 -8.25 -28.35
N SER A 284 36.99 -8.21 -29.63
CA SER A 284 36.37 -7.02 -30.24
C SER A 284 34.95 -6.79 -29.73
N LEU A 285 34.20 -7.85 -29.41
CA LEU A 285 32.89 -7.74 -28.77
C LEU A 285 33.01 -7.13 -27.37
N VAL A 286 33.90 -7.65 -26.53
CA VAL A 286 34.06 -7.15 -25.17
C VAL A 286 34.65 -5.74 -25.18
N GLY A 287 35.57 -5.41 -26.10
CA GLY A 287 36.07 -4.05 -26.32
C GLY A 287 35.01 -3.04 -26.76
N ARG A 288 34.07 -3.45 -27.63
CA ARG A 288 32.90 -2.62 -28.00
C ARG A 288 31.97 -2.41 -26.82
N VAL A 289 31.73 -3.44 -26.00
CA VAL A 289 30.87 -3.31 -24.81
C VAL A 289 31.51 -2.35 -23.79
N SER A 290 32.81 -2.50 -23.50
CA SER A 290 33.50 -1.64 -22.53
C SER A 290 33.61 -0.19 -22.99
N ALA A 291 33.97 0.05 -24.26
CA ALA A 291 33.98 1.41 -24.83
C ALA A 291 32.57 2.00 -24.93
N GLY A 292 31.54 1.17 -25.19
CA GLY A 292 30.13 1.55 -25.15
C GLY A 292 29.69 2.05 -23.77
N ILE A 293 30.01 1.29 -22.74
CA ILE A 293 29.72 1.68 -21.34
C ILE A 293 30.48 2.97 -20.99
N GLY A 294 31.76 3.08 -21.35
CA GLY A 294 32.56 4.29 -21.13
C GLY A 294 31.99 5.53 -21.84
N HIS A 295 31.58 5.41 -23.10
CA HIS A 295 30.94 6.49 -23.86
C HIS A 295 29.63 6.95 -23.21
N VAL A 296 28.76 6.03 -22.81
CA VAL A 296 27.49 6.37 -22.14
C VAL A 296 27.73 7.00 -20.78
N ALA A 297 28.63 6.46 -19.96
CA ALA A 297 28.97 7.02 -18.66
C ALA A 297 29.51 8.45 -18.79
N ALA A 298 30.40 8.70 -19.77
CA ALA A 298 30.95 10.02 -20.04
C ALA A 298 29.90 11.00 -20.58
N LEU A 299 29.01 10.58 -21.49
CA LEU A 299 27.90 11.41 -21.97
C LEU A 299 26.91 11.77 -20.86
N VAL A 300 26.58 10.83 -19.98
CA VAL A 300 25.68 11.06 -18.83
C VAL A 300 26.34 12.03 -17.85
N GLY A 301 27.62 11.86 -17.55
CA GLY A 301 28.39 12.81 -16.75
C GLY A 301 28.44 14.20 -17.39
N ALA A 302 28.72 14.27 -18.70
CA ALA A 302 28.74 15.53 -19.45
C ALA A 302 27.38 16.23 -19.48
N ALA A 303 26.28 15.48 -19.60
CA ALA A 303 24.91 15.98 -19.50
C ALA A 303 24.60 16.52 -18.10
N GLY A 304 25.00 15.79 -17.06
CA GLY A 304 24.86 16.22 -15.65
C GLY A 304 25.56 17.56 -15.40
N CYS A 305 26.79 17.70 -15.86
CA CYS A 305 27.52 18.96 -15.77
C CYS A 305 26.87 20.07 -16.64
N ALA A 306 26.39 19.74 -17.84
CA ALA A 306 25.73 20.68 -18.76
C ALA A 306 24.37 21.21 -18.27
N LEU A 307 23.67 20.47 -17.39
CA LEU A 307 22.43 20.94 -16.77
C LEU A 307 22.68 22.13 -15.83
N THR A 308 23.85 22.20 -15.19
CA THR A 308 24.19 23.28 -14.24
C THR A 308 24.16 24.68 -14.89
N PRO A 309 24.87 24.96 -16.01
CA PRO A 309 24.77 26.25 -16.69
C PRO A 309 23.38 26.53 -17.27
N LEU A 310 22.61 25.50 -17.65
CA LEU A 310 21.22 25.66 -18.09
C LEU A 310 20.31 26.11 -16.93
N ILE A 311 20.50 25.56 -15.72
CA ILE A 311 19.75 25.92 -14.52
C ILE A 311 20.15 27.29 -14.01
N LEU A 312 21.46 27.56 -13.93
CA LEU A 312 22.01 28.84 -13.46
C LEU A 312 21.88 29.97 -14.50
N GLY A 313 21.53 29.64 -15.75
CA GLY A 313 21.28 30.61 -16.81
C GLY A 313 22.49 31.29 -17.41
N ARG A 314 23.69 30.78 -17.14
CA ARG A 314 24.94 31.37 -17.63
C ARG A 314 26.00 30.29 -17.85
N ALA A 315 26.72 30.41 -18.96
CA ALA A 315 27.95 29.66 -19.22
C ALA A 315 29.04 30.65 -19.66
N ALA A 316 30.25 30.52 -19.11
CA ALA A 316 31.35 31.45 -19.36
C ALA A 316 30.94 32.94 -19.18
N GLY A 317 30.11 33.23 -18.18
CA GLY A 317 29.64 34.59 -17.88
C GLY A 317 28.52 35.13 -18.78
N SER A 318 28.10 34.38 -19.82
CA SER A 318 27.07 34.83 -20.76
C SER A 318 25.79 33.98 -20.69
N PRO A 319 24.59 34.61 -20.63
CA PRO A 319 23.33 33.88 -20.69
C PRO A 319 23.03 33.30 -22.08
N LEU A 320 23.64 33.86 -23.14
CA LEU A 320 23.50 33.35 -24.51
C LEU A 320 24.13 31.95 -24.67
N LEU A 321 25.14 31.64 -23.86
CA LEU A 321 25.86 30.36 -23.91
C LEU A 321 25.28 29.30 -22.97
N ALA A 322 24.28 29.64 -22.14
CA ALA A 322 23.78 28.77 -21.07
C ALA A 322 23.29 27.39 -21.56
N GLY A 323 22.68 27.32 -22.73
CA GLY A 323 22.20 26.07 -23.34
C GLY A 323 23.21 25.34 -24.24
N LEU A 324 24.34 25.98 -24.59
CA LEU A 324 25.29 25.46 -25.56
C LEU A 324 25.95 24.13 -25.13
N PRO A 325 26.40 23.94 -23.87
CA PRO A 325 26.99 22.67 -23.44
C PRO A 325 26.02 21.49 -23.59
N LEU A 326 24.75 21.68 -23.22
CA LEU A 326 23.75 20.60 -23.32
C LEU A 326 23.39 20.29 -24.78
N LEU A 327 23.37 21.31 -25.64
CA LEU A 327 23.17 21.13 -27.08
C LEU A 327 24.31 20.30 -27.70
N LEU A 328 25.57 20.57 -27.33
CA LEU A 328 26.73 19.80 -27.79
C LEU A 328 26.66 18.32 -27.32
N VAL A 329 26.24 18.07 -26.08
CA VAL A 329 26.03 16.71 -25.56
C VAL A 329 24.90 15.99 -26.33
N ALA A 330 23.80 16.68 -26.64
CA ALA A 330 22.71 16.09 -27.42
C ALA A 330 23.13 15.81 -28.88
N LEU A 331 23.90 16.71 -29.50
CA LEU A 331 24.43 16.53 -30.86
C LEU A 331 25.43 15.37 -30.95
N THR A 332 26.31 15.20 -29.96
CA THR A 332 27.25 14.07 -29.91
C THR A 332 26.54 12.74 -29.67
N GLY A 333 25.51 12.70 -28.81
CA GLY A 333 24.65 11.52 -28.65
C GLY A 333 23.89 11.17 -29.93
N PHE A 334 23.39 12.17 -30.67
CA PHE A 334 22.77 11.98 -31.98
C PHE A 334 23.77 11.48 -33.03
N GLY A 335 24.99 12.05 -33.07
CA GLY A 335 26.08 11.59 -33.92
C GLY A 335 26.49 10.14 -33.62
N ALA A 336 26.58 9.76 -32.35
CA ALA A 336 26.84 8.39 -31.93
C ALA A 336 25.72 7.42 -32.36
N ALA A 337 24.45 7.82 -32.21
CA ALA A 337 23.30 7.04 -32.66
C ALA A 337 23.25 6.90 -34.19
N TRP A 338 23.70 7.90 -34.93
CA TRP A 338 23.82 7.86 -36.38
C TRP A 338 24.94 6.94 -36.84
N LEU A 339 26.12 7.09 -36.24
CA LEU A 339 27.30 6.30 -36.57
C LEU A 339 27.09 4.84 -36.17
N VAL A 340 26.91 4.52 -34.89
CA VAL A 340 26.99 3.14 -34.36
C VAL A 340 25.61 2.57 -33.98
N GLY A 341 24.56 3.41 -33.91
CA GLY A 341 23.24 3.04 -33.40
C GLY A 341 22.23 2.47 -34.40
N GLY A 342 21.25 1.73 -33.84
CA GLY A 342 20.08 1.21 -34.57
C GLY A 342 18.99 2.27 -34.80
N ARG A 343 17.94 1.91 -35.57
CA ARG A 343 16.83 2.82 -35.94
C ARG A 343 16.14 3.44 -34.72
N ALA A 344 15.94 2.67 -33.65
CA ALA A 344 15.33 3.16 -32.42
C ALA A 344 16.18 4.23 -31.72
N LEU A 345 17.51 4.01 -31.63
CA LEU A 345 18.42 4.96 -30.98
C LEU A 345 18.48 6.29 -31.73
N ARG A 346 18.44 6.25 -33.08
CA ARG A 346 18.37 7.47 -33.91
C ARG A 346 17.07 8.24 -33.72
N ALA A 347 15.94 7.55 -33.66
CA ALA A 347 14.64 8.20 -33.40
C ALA A 347 14.60 8.84 -32.01
N VAL A 348 15.12 8.15 -30.97
CA VAL A 348 15.19 8.68 -29.61
C VAL A 348 16.13 9.89 -29.54
N ALA A 349 17.34 9.79 -30.08
CA ALA A 349 18.29 10.90 -30.06
C ALA A 349 17.80 12.13 -30.87
N ALA A 350 17.18 11.92 -32.03
CA ALA A 350 16.56 12.99 -32.81
C ALA A 350 15.36 13.63 -32.09
N GLY A 351 14.58 12.83 -31.35
CA GLY A 351 13.47 13.31 -30.55
C GLY A 351 13.90 14.12 -29.33
N LEU A 352 14.98 13.73 -28.66
CA LEU A 352 15.57 14.46 -27.53
C LEU A 352 16.27 15.76 -27.94
N LEU A 353 16.76 15.86 -29.18
CA LEU A 353 17.40 17.07 -29.69
C LEU A 353 16.44 18.27 -29.73
N VAL A 354 15.16 18.04 -30.05
CA VAL A 354 14.14 19.12 -30.17
C VAL A 354 13.88 19.84 -28.83
N PRO A 355 13.58 19.17 -27.71
CA PRO A 355 13.41 19.85 -26.42
C PRO A 355 14.72 20.47 -25.91
N VAL A 356 15.89 19.88 -26.18
CA VAL A 356 17.18 20.50 -25.84
C VAL A 356 17.39 21.80 -26.62
N LEU A 357 17.07 21.82 -27.91
CA LEU A 357 17.12 23.03 -28.73
C LEU A 357 16.11 24.09 -28.24
N ALA A 358 14.89 23.69 -27.89
CA ALA A 358 13.90 24.59 -27.31
C ALA A 358 14.39 25.22 -26.00
N ALA A 359 14.95 24.42 -25.08
CA ALA A 359 15.50 24.90 -23.82
C ALA A 359 16.70 25.84 -24.05
N ALA A 360 17.56 25.54 -25.01
CA ALA A 360 18.70 26.39 -25.36
C ALA A 360 18.26 27.75 -25.96
N LEU A 361 17.20 27.78 -26.77
CA LEU A 361 16.63 29.02 -27.33
C LEU A 361 15.87 29.85 -26.29
N LEU A 362 15.19 29.20 -25.36
CA LEU A 362 14.37 29.87 -24.35
C LEU A 362 15.17 30.40 -23.16
N ARG A 363 16.31 29.78 -22.82
CA ARG A 363 17.07 30.16 -21.63
C ARG A 363 17.57 31.62 -21.66
N PRO A 364 18.10 32.15 -22.79
CA PRO A 364 18.48 33.56 -22.85
C PRO A 364 17.30 34.51 -22.63
N VAL A 365 16.12 34.17 -23.16
CA VAL A 365 14.90 34.97 -22.98
C VAL A 365 14.45 34.94 -21.52
N ALA A 366 14.52 33.78 -20.86
CA ALA A 366 14.17 33.64 -19.45
C ALA A 366 15.02 34.54 -18.54
N GLU A 367 16.30 34.72 -18.86
CA GLU A 367 17.22 35.55 -18.09
C GLU A 367 17.10 37.04 -18.41
N LEU A 368 17.02 37.39 -19.71
CA LEU A 368 17.07 38.79 -20.15
C LEU A 368 15.70 39.49 -20.09
N ARG A 369 14.62 38.77 -20.37
CA ARG A 369 13.25 39.30 -20.49
C ARG A 369 12.23 38.27 -20.00
N PRO A 370 12.19 37.95 -18.69
CA PRO A 370 11.28 36.95 -18.13
C PRO A 370 9.81 37.26 -18.41
N SER A 371 9.45 38.55 -18.54
CA SER A 371 8.10 38.96 -18.88
C SER A 371 7.64 38.40 -20.23
N LEU A 372 8.52 38.19 -21.22
CA LEU A 372 8.17 37.68 -22.56
C LEU A 372 8.27 36.15 -22.69
N LEU A 373 8.60 35.44 -21.61
CA LEU A 373 8.96 34.02 -21.68
C LEU A 373 7.80 33.13 -22.15
N LEU A 374 6.56 33.42 -21.73
CA LEU A 374 5.38 32.65 -22.14
C LEU A 374 5.12 32.77 -23.64
N LEU A 375 5.17 33.99 -24.15
CA LEU A 375 5.01 34.24 -25.59
C LEU A 375 6.17 33.64 -26.40
N ALA A 376 7.41 33.81 -25.94
CA ALA A 376 8.60 33.22 -26.56
C ALA A 376 8.56 31.68 -26.58
N ALA A 377 8.09 31.05 -25.51
CA ALA A 377 7.91 29.60 -25.46
C ALA A 377 6.89 29.11 -26.50
N ALA A 378 5.76 29.80 -26.63
CA ALA A 378 4.73 29.47 -27.60
C ALA A 378 5.18 29.70 -29.06
N THR A 379 5.95 30.77 -29.33
CA THR A 379 6.51 31.02 -30.66
C THR A 379 7.60 30.03 -31.03
N VAL A 380 8.51 29.68 -30.11
CA VAL A 380 9.53 28.63 -30.31
C VAL A 380 8.85 27.27 -30.56
N ALA A 381 7.81 26.92 -29.81
CA ALA A 381 7.04 25.70 -30.02
C ALA A 381 6.40 25.65 -31.42
N LEU A 382 5.77 26.76 -31.86
CA LEU A 382 5.19 26.85 -33.19
C LEU A 382 6.26 26.80 -34.31
N GLY A 383 7.39 27.48 -34.12
CA GLY A 383 8.51 27.46 -35.05
C GLY A 383 9.11 26.06 -35.22
N LEU A 384 9.33 25.34 -34.12
CA LEU A 384 9.80 23.94 -34.15
C LEU A 384 8.76 23.02 -34.80
N ALA A 385 7.48 23.19 -34.48
CA ALA A 385 6.39 22.43 -35.11
C ALA A 385 6.33 22.65 -36.63
N ALA A 386 6.47 23.90 -37.09
CA ALA A 386 6.51 24.26 -38.49
C ALA A 386 7.76 23.70 -39.19
N ALA A 387 8.95 23.83 -38.58
CA ALA A 387 10.20 23.32 -39.12
C ALA A 387 10.16 21.79 -39.31
N VAL A 388 9.66 21.05 -38.31
CA VAL A 388 9.52 19.58 -38.40
C VAL A 388 8.50 19.16 -39.46
N ARG A 389 7.46 19.97 -39.69
CA ARG A 389 6.47 19.73 -40.75
C ARG A 389 7.00 20.06 -42.15
N ALA A 390 7.96 20.98 -42.26
CA ALA A 390 8.61 21.38 -43.51
C ALA A 390 9.71 20.41 -43.98
N LEU A 391 10.20 19.51 -43.12
CA LEU A 391 11.22 18.52 -43.50
C LEU A 391 10.73 17.62 -44.66
N PRO A 392 11.47 17.54 -45.78
CA PRO A 392 11.04 16.82 -46.97
C PRO A 392 10.96 15.32 -46.68
N VAL A 393 9.75 14.75 -46.78
CA VAL A 393 9.53 13.30 -46.83
C VAL A 393 9.91 12.85 -48.25
N ARG A 394 11.22 12.69 -48.53
CA ARG A 394 11.66 12.11 -49.81
C ARG A 394 11.21 10.66 -49.87
N SER A 395 10.09 10.43 -50.55
CA SER A 395 9.44 9.12 -50.78
C SER A 395 10.18 8.24 -51.79
N GLY A 396 11.50 8.34 -51.94
CA GLY A 396 12.19 7.71 -53.08
C GLY A 396 13.71 7.63 -53.02
N ALA A 397 14.31 7.27 -51.88
CA ALA A 397 15.70 6.79 -51.89
C ALA A 397 15.83 5.58 -50.98
N GLU A 398 16.06 4.42 -51.61
CA GLU A 398 16.45 3.14 -51.00
C GLU A 398 17.83 3.21 -50.32
N VAL A 399 18.08 4.23 -49.48
CA VAL A 399 19.14 4.12 -48.49
C VAL A 399 18.56 3.28 -47.36
N ALA A 400 18.80 1.96 -47.44
CA ALA A 400 18.42 0.96 -46.46
C ALA A 400 18.91 1.35 -45.05
N GLY A 401 18.13 2.16 -44.34
CA GLY A 401 18.51 2.72 -43.05
C GLY A 401 17.85 4.06 -42.65
N ALA A 402 17.31 4.83 -43.60
CA ALA A 402 16.78 6.18 -43.33
C ALA A 402 15.29 6.24 -42.91
N GLY A 403 14.52 5.15 -43.05
CA GLY A 403 13.06 5.15 -42.93
C GLY A 403 12.43 5.33 -41.53
N GLY A 404 13.13 5.89 -40.53
CA GLY A 404 12.61 5.99 -39.16
C GLY A 404 13.09 7.17 -38.32
N TRP A 405 13.86 8.11 -38.87
CA TRP A 405 14.40 9.22 -38.07
C TRP A 405 13.37 10.36 -37.86
N LEU A 406 12.43 10.57 -38.80
CA LEU A 406 11.43 11.66 -38.76
C LEU A 406 10.36 11.49 -37.66
N THR A 407 10.18 10.28 -37.10
CA THR A 407 9.27 10.05 -35.97
C THR A 407 9.79 10.67 -34.69
N GLY A 408 11.12 10.68 -34.49
CA GLY A 408 11.80 11.33 -33.38
C GLY A 408 11.47 12.82 -33.24
N PRO A 409 11.85 13.69 -34.20
CA PRO A 409 11.64 15.12 -34.09
C PRO A 409 10.16 15.52 -34.08
N ARG A 410 9.27 14.74 -34.70
CA ARG A 410 7.81 14.94 -34.56
C ARG A 410 7.34 14.70 -33.14
N ALA A 411 7.81 13.63 -32.48
CA ALA A 411 7.51 13.37 -31.07
C ALA A 411 8.10 14.46 -30.15
N GLY A 412 9.35 14.90 -30.41
CA GLY A 412 10.00 15.98 -29.68
C GLY A 412 9.28 17.33 -29.83
N ALA A 413 8.88 17.70 -31.05
CA ALA A 413 8.12 18.93 -31.31
C ALA A 413 6.72 18.88 -30.71
N LEU A 414 6.05 17.72 -30.74
CA LEU A 414 4.79 17.51 -30.04
C LEU A 414 4.94 17.67 -28.53
N LEU A 415 6.03 17.17 -27.94
CA LEU A 415 6.32 17.32 -26.51
C LEU A 415 6.51 18.79 -26.13
N VAL A 416 7.25 19.57 -26.91
CA VAL A 416 7.44 21.01 -26.68
C VAL A 416 6.14 21.78 -26.88
N ALA A 417 5.39 21.52 -27.96
CA ALA A 417 4.11 22.18 -28.24
C ALA A 417 3.03 21.84 -27.20
N ALA A 418 2.92 20.57 -26.81
CA ALA A 418 1.96 20.14 -25.80
C ALA A 418 2.35 20.65 -24.41
N GLY A 419 3.64 20.63 -24.06
CA GLY A 419 4.13 21.17 -22.80
C GLY A 419 3.87 22.68 -22.66
N THR A 420 4.13 23.46 -23.71
CA THR A 420 3.85 24.90 -23.72
C THR A 420 2.35 25.20 -23.65
N ALA A 421 1.52 24.49 -24.44
CA ALA A 421 0.06 24.60 -24.36
C ALA A 421 -0.48 24.20 -22.98
N GLN A 422 0.07 23.16 -22.36
CA GLN A 422 -0.32 22.68 -21.04
C GLN A 422 0.02 23.70 -19.94
N VAL A 423 1.23 24.27 -19.94
CA VAL A 423 1.61 25.31 -18.97
C VAL A 423 0.69 26.52 -19.10
N ALA A 424 0.45 27.00 -20.32
CA ALA A 424 -0.45 28.13 -20.56
C ALA A 424 -1.89 27.81 -20.11
N ALA A 425 -2.41 26.62 -20.42
CA ALA A 425 -3.73 26.18 -19.99
C ALA A 425 -3.86 26.04 -18.47
N LEU A 426 -2.81 25.57 -17.77
CA LEU A 426 -2.79 25.48 -16.31
C LEU A 426 -2.82 26.85 -15.65
N VAL A 427 -2.05 27.82 -16.18
CA VAL A 427 -2.09 29.21 -15.70
C VAL A 427 -3.47 29.82 -15.93
N THR A 428 -4.06 29.62 -17.12
CA THR A 428 -5.44 30.05 -17.41
C THR A 428 -6.45 29.43 -16.44
N ALA A 429 -6.36 28.13 -16.19
CA ALA A 429 -7.26 27.45 -15.25
C ALA A 429 -7.11 27.98 -13.83
N ALA A 430 -5.88 28.23 -13.36
CA ALA A 430 -5.61 28.81 -12.05
C ALA A 430 -6.22 30.23 -11.92
N LEU A 431 -6.10 31.07 -12.96
CA LEU A 431 -6.68 32.41 -12.97
C LEU A 431 -8.22 32.39 -13.07
N ALA A 432 -8.80 31.46 -13.81
CA ALA A 432 -10.25 31.24 -13.86
C ALA A 432 -10.79 30.80 -12.48
N VAL A 433 -10.12 29.84 -11.83
CA VAL A 433 -10.45 29.43 -10.46
C VAL A 433 -10.31 30.61 -9.48
N ALA A 434 -9.26 31.42 -9.61
CA ALA A 434 -9.10 32.62 -8.78
C ALA A 434 -10.22 33.65 -9.03
N ALA A 435 -10.70 33.80 -10.28
CA ALA A 435 -11.82 34.68 -10.61
C ALA A 435 -13.13 34.21 -9.96
N ALA A 436 -13.42 32.91 -10.02
CA ALA A 436 -14.54 32.32 -9.29
C ALA A 436 -14.38 32.48 -7.77
N GLY A 437 -13.17 32.25 -7.24
CA GLY A 437 -12.85 32.38 -5.81
C GLY A 437 -13.06 33.81 -5.28
N ARG A 438 -12.79 34.84 -6.07
CA ARG A 438 -13.07 36.25 -5.71
C ARG A 438 -14.56 36.56 -5.54
N SER A 439 -15.44 35.70 -6.07
CA SER A 439 -16.91 35.84 -5.95
C SER A 439 -17.45 35.13 -4.71
N LEU A 440 -16.57 34.54 -3.89
CA LEU A 440 -16.89 33.92 -2.61
C LEU A 440 -16.39 34.78 -1.43
N PRO A 441 -17.15 34.86 -0.32
CA PRO A 441 -18.46 34.25 -0.13
C PRO A 441 -19.55 34.92 -0.99
N PRO A 442 -20.62 34.18 -1.35
CA PRO A 442 -21.66 34.69 -2.25
C PRO A 442 -22.30 36.00 -1.75
N TRP A 443 -22.83 36.77 -2.70
CA TRP A 443 -23.61 38.00 -2.48
C TRP A 443 -22.83 39.21 -1.95
N ARG A 444 -21.49 39.14 -1.88
CA ARG A 444 -20.65 40.23 -1.33
C ARG A 444 -19.94 41.08 -2.39
N GLY A 445 -20.30 40.94 -3.66
CA GLY A 445 -19.52 41.50 -4.77
C GLY A 445 -18.17 40.78 -4.94
N ALA A 446 -17.38 41.22 -5.91
CA ALA A 446 -16.04 40.70 -6.16
C ALA A 446 -15.10 41.85 -6.56
N GLY A 447 -13.87 41.83 -6.04
CA GLY A 447 -12.82 42.77 -6.42
C GLY A 447 -12.37 42.64 -7.87
N ARG A 448 -11.63 43.63 -8.38
CA ARG A 448 -11.02 43.57 -9.72
C ARG A 448 -9.98 42.45 -9.79
N GLY A 449 -9.73 41.95 -11.00
CA GLY A 449 -8.65 41.01 -11.27
C GLY A 449 -7.26 41.57 -10.91
N PRO A 450 -6.26 40.68 -10.71
CA PRO A 450 -4.89 41.08 -10.43
C PRO A 450 -4.31 41.88 -11.60
N ASP A 451 -3.51 42.89 -11.29
CA ASP A 451 -2.74 43.62 -12.28
C ASP A 451 -1.48 42.82 -12.61
N LEU A 452 -1.44 42.23 -13.81
CA LEU A 452 -0.37 41.33 -14.25
C LEU A 452 0.31 41.93 -15.48
N ASP A 453 1.53 42.45 -15.32
CA ASP A 453 2.33 43.04 -16.41
C ASP A 453 2.54 42.10 -17.62
N TRP A 454 2.47 40.80 -17.39
CA TRP A 454 2.59 39.74 -18.41
C TRP A 454 1.25 39.12 -18.82
N GLY A 455 0.14 39.47 -18.16
CA GLY A 455 -1.17 38.81 -18.33
C GLY A 455 -1.73 38.89 -19.74
N TRP A 456 -1.41 39.97 -20.47
CA TRP A 456 -1.78 40.15 -21.89
C TRP A 456 -1.21 39.06 -22.81
N GLN A 457 -0.15 38.37 -22.40
CA GLN A 457 0.48 37.31 -23.19
C GLN A 457 -0.23 35.96 -23.08
N LEU A 458 -1.10 35.76 -22.08
CA LEU A 458 -1.66 34.44 -21.80
C LEU A 458 -2.58 33.97 -22.93
N ALA A 459 -3.50 34.81 -23.38
CA ALA A 459 -4.39 34.50 -24.51
C ALA A 459 -3.62 34.17 -25.81
N PRO A 460 -2.67 35.00 -26.29
CA PRO A 460 -1.88 34.66 -27.47
C PRO A 460 -0.96 33.44 -27.26
N ALA A 461 -0.39 33.24 -26.06
CA ALA A 461 0.44 32.07 -25.76
C ALA A 461 -0.38 30.76 -25.81
N VAL A 462 -1.59 30.75 -25.25
CA VAL A 462 -2.54 29.63 -25.37
C VAL A 462 -2.88 29.38 -26.84
N ALA A 463 -3.21 30.43 -27.59
CA ALA A 463 -3.57 30.30 -29.01
C ALA A 463 -2.41 29.72 -29.85
N LEU A 464 -1.18 30.20 -29.65
CA LEU A 464 0.01 29.73 -30.38
C LEU A 464 0.43 28.32 -29.97
N GLY A 465 0.43 27.99 -28.67
CA GLY A 465 0.75 26.64 -28.18
C GLY A 465 -0.26 25.59 -28.66
N VAL A 466 -1.56 25.91 -28.58
CA VAL A 466 -2.61 25.04 -29.13
C VAL A 466 -2.51 24.98 -30.66
N GLY A 467 -2.21 26.08 -31.34
CA GLY A 467 -1.94 26.09 -32.78
C GLY A 467 -0.79 25.16 -33.19
N ALA A 468 0.32 25.18 -32.44
CA ALA A 468 1.48 24.33 -32.66
C ALA A 468 1.14 22.83 -32.51
N THR A 469 0.36 22.47 -31.48
CA THR A 469 -0.11 21.09 -31.29
C THR A 469 -1.07 20.64 -32.40
N VAL A 470 -2.03 21.50 -32.79
CA VAL A 470 -2.97 21.25 -33.90
C VAL A 470 -2.23 21.04 -35.23
N LEU A 471 -1.12 21.74 -35.45
CA LEU A 471 -0.29 21.64 -36.66
C LEU A 471 0.34 20.24 -36.81
N LEU A 472 0.70 19.61 -35.69
CA LEU A 472 1.38 18.31 -35.65
C LEU A 472 0.40 17.12 -35.54
N LEU A 473 -0.85 17.36 -35.15
CA LEU A 473 -1.89 16.34 -34.99
C LEU A 473 -2.65 16.00 -36.29
N PRO A 474 -3.22 14.78 -36.38
CA PRO A 474 -4.01 14.35 -37.53
C PRO A 474 -5.31 15.16 -37.67
N ARG A 475 -5.83 15.27 -38.90
CA ARG A 475 -7.00 16.11 -39.25
C ARG A 475 -8.23 15.89 -38.34
N ARG A 476 -8.46 14.66 -37.88
CA ARG A 476 -9.59 14.29 -37.02
C ARG A 476 -9.56 14.96 -35.63
N ALA A 477 -8.36 15.24 -35.10
CA ALA A 477 -8.20 15.84 -33.77
C ALA A 477 -8.23 17.38 -33.78
N ARG A 478 -8.08 18.01 -34.95
CA ARG A 478 -7.90 19.47 -35.07
C ARG A 478 -9.12 20.28 -34.62
N ALA A 479 -10.32 19.86 -35.02
CA ALA A 479 -11.55 20.59 -34.66
C ALA A 479 -11.87 20.52 -33.16
N ALA A 480 -11.62 19.36 -32.54
CA ALA A 480 -11.80 19.17 -31.10
C ALA A 480 -10.78 20.00 -30.30
N LEU A 481 -9.52 19.99 -30.72
CA LEU A 481 -8.47 20.75 -30.03
C LEU A 481 -8.60 22.26 -30.27
N ALA A 482 -9.06 22.69 -31.45
CA ALA A 482 -9.32 24.09 -31.75
C ALA A 482 -10.47 24.67 -30.90
N THR A 483 -11.53 23.90 -30.64
CA THR A 483 -12.63 24.33 -29.76
C THR A 483 -12.19 24.39 -28.31
N ALA A 484 -11.43 23.39 -27.83
CA ALA A 484 -10.80 23.46 -26.50
C ALA A 484 -9.86 24.65 -26.36
N GLY A 485 -9.06 24.94 -27.39
CA GLY A 485 -8.21 26.12 -27.47
C GLY A 485 -9.00 27.42 -27.41
N ALA A 486 -10.11 27.52 -28.14
CA ALA A 486 -10.98 28.71 -28.12
C ALA A 486 -11.57 28.96 -26.72
N VAL A 487 -12.01 27.92 -26.02
CA VAL A 487 -12.48 28.02 -24.62
C VAL A 487 -11.34 28.49 -23.71
N ALA A 488 -10.15 27.92 -23.84
CA ALA A 488 -8.99 28.33 -23.05
C ALA A 488 -8.56 29.77 -23.34
N VAL A 489 -8.67 30.25 -24.58
CA VAL A 489 -8.43 31.65 -24.94
C VAL A 489 -9.47 32.57 -24.32
N LEU A 490 -10.76 32.20 -24.35
CA LEU A 490 -11.84 32.98 -23.74
C LEU A 490 -11.67 33.10 -22.21
N LEU A 491 -11.26 32.02 -21.54
CA LEU A 491 -10.94 32.04 -20.11
C LEU A 491 -9.65 32.82 -19.80
N ALA A 492 -8.69 32.87 -20.73
CA ALA A 492 -7.45 33.63 -20.58
C ALA A 492 -7.62 35.12 -20.84
N LEU A 493 -8.62 35.50 -21.64
CA LEU A 493 -8.86 36.87 -22.09
C LEU A 493 -8.90 37.87 -20.92
N PRO A 494 -9.65 37.63 -19.82
CA PRO A 494 -9.76 38.58 -18.72
C PRO A 494 -8.46 38.74 -17.90
N ALA A 495 -7.43 37.93 -18.14
CA ALA A 495 -6.11 38.11 -17.53
C ALA A 495 -5.30 39.23 -18.19
N GLY A 496 -5.72 39.70 -19.38
CA GLY A 496 -5.00 40.74 -20.11
C GLY A 496 -5.15 42.16 -19.53
N TRP A 497 -6.08 42.37 -18.60
CA TRP A 497 -6.33 43.64 -17.94
C TRP A 497 -6.98 43.40 -16.56
N THR A 498 -7.17 44.46 -15.77
CA THR A 498 -7.83 44.40 -14.46
C THR A 498 -9.35 44.20 -14.59
N ALA A 499 -9.79 43.03 -15.06
CA ALA A 499 -11.18 42.73 -15.36
C ALA A 499 -12.07 42.73 -14.11
N THR A 500 -13.27 43.32 -14.24
CA THR A 500 -14.33 43.26 -13.23
C THR A 500 -15.17 41.99 -13.39
N TRP A 501 -15.82 41.52 -12.31
CA TRP A 501 -16.65 40.30 -12.38
C TRP A 501 -17.76 40.34 -13.44
N PRO A 502 -18.43 41.49 -13.76
CA PRO A 502 -19.39 41.53 -14.86
C PRO A 502 -18.74 41.37 -16.23
N GLN A 503 -17.51 41.84 -16.41
CA GLN A 503 -16.77 41.67 -17.66
C GLN A 503 -16.35 40.22 -17.88
N VAL A 504 -15.89 39.53 -16.82
CA VAL A 504 -15.60 38.09 -16.87
C VAL A 504 -16.88 37.31 -17.20
N LEU A 505 -17.98 37.61 -16.49
CA LEU A 505 -19.28 37.00 -16.74
C LEU A 505 -19.78 37.24 -18.17
N ALA A 506 -19.60 38.45 -18.71
CA ALA A 506 -20.01 38.78 -20.08
C ALA A 506 -19.21 37.95 -21.11
N VAL A 507 -17.90 37.83 -20.94
CA VAL A 507 -17.05 36.99 -21.82
C VAL A 507 -17.50 35.54 -21.79
N ASP A 508 -17.78 35.00 -20.60
CA ASP A 508 -18.23 33.61 -20.41
C ASP A 508 -19.62 33.36 -21.01
N LEU A 509 -20.59 34.24 -20.76
CA LEU A 509 -21.94 34.11 -21.30
C LEU A 509 -21.93 34.23 -22.83
N VAL A 510 -21.27 35.24 -23.39
CA VAL A 510 -21.19 35.43 -24.85
C VAL A 510 -20.49 34.24 -25.51
N GLY A 511 -19.35 33.81 -24.96
CA GLY A 511 -18.61 32.66 -25.48
C GLY A 511 -19.39 31.34 -25.37
N GLY A 512 -20.02 31.11 -24.22
CA GLY A 512 -20.83 29.93 -23.95
C GLY A 512 -22.05 29.83 -24.85
N VAL A 513 -22.80 30.93 -24.97
CA VAL A 513 -23.96 31.03 -25.86
C VAL A 513 -23.53 30.90 -27.33
N ALA A 514 -22.44 31.53 -27.76
CA ALA A 514 -21.97 31.40 -29.15
C ALA A 514 -21.61 29.95 -29.51
N LEU A 515 -20.96 29.21 -28.61
CA LEU A 515 -20.64 27.79 -28.82
C LEU A 515 -21.91 26.91 -28.88
N LEU A 516 -22.89 27.16 -28.00
CA LEU A 516 -24.14 26.41 -27.99
C LEU A 516 -25.07 26.79 -29.16
N LEU A 517 -25.05 28.04 -29.60
CA LEU A 517 -25.70 28.48 -30.85
C LEU A 517 -25.04 27.83 -32.06
N ALA A 518 -23.72 27.67 -32.09
CA ALA A 518 -23.05 26.95 -33.17
C ALA A 518 -23.47 25.46 -33.22
N VAL A 519 -23.73 24.83 -32.07
CA VAL A 519 -24.34 23.49 -31.98
C VAL A 519 -25.78 23.50 -32.49
N LEU A 520 -26.56 24.52 -32.10
CA LEU A 520 -27.94 24.69 -32.53
C LEU A 520 -28.03 24.88 -34.06
N ILE A 521 -27.23 25.77 -34.64
CA ILE A 521 -27.27 26.15 -36.07
C ILE A 521 -26.72 25.04 -36.97
N ARG A 522 -25.63 24.35 -36.57
CA ARG A 522 -24.93 23.34 -37.39
C ARG A 522 -24.93 21.93 -36.75
N PRO A 523 -26.10 21.27 -36.63
CA PRO A 523 -26.20 19.96 -35.97
C PRO A 523 -25.56 18.82 -36.77
N ALA A 524 -25.32 18.98 -38.08
CA ALA A 524 -24.73 17.97 -38.97
C ALA A 524 -23.18 17.90 -38.90
N THR A 525 -22.56 18.52 -37.89
CA THR A 525 -21.10 18.49 -37.74
C THR A 525 -20.61 17.17 -37.14
N HIS A 526 -19.35 16.80 -37.40
CA HIS A 526 -18.76 15.57 -36.87
C HIS A 526 -18.98 15.45 -35.35
N PRO A 527 -19.38 14.29 -34.81
CA PRO A 527 -19.81 14.13 -33.41
C PRO A 527 -18.82 14.72 -32.40
N ALA A 528 -17.51 14.48 -32.61
CA ALA A 528 -16.46 15.04 -31.78
C ALA A 528 -16.46 16.59 -31.72
N SER A 529 -16.72 17.28 -32.84
CA SER A 529 -16.80 18.75 -32.88
C SER A 529 -18.08 19.30 -32.26
N LEU A 530 -19.19 18.56 -32.39
CA LEU A 530 -20.46 18.93 -31.77
C LEU A 530 -20.35 18.83 -30.24
N LEU A 531 -19.85 17.69 -29.74
CA LEU A 531 -19.68 17.45 -28.31
C LEU A 531 -18.68 18.41 -27.67
N THR A 532 -17.55 18.70 -28.33
CA THR A 532 -16.56 19.64 -27.80
C THR A 532 -17.07 21.07 -27.74
N ARG A 533 -17.89 21.53 -28.70
CA ARG A 533 -18.56 22.83 -28.61
C ARG A 533 -19.60 22.86 -27.48
N ALA A 534 -20.40 21.81 -27.33
CA ALA A 534 -21.38 21.72 -26.25
C ALA A 534 -20.70 21.74 -24.87
N LEU A 535 -19.62 20.97 -24.72
CA LEU A 535 -18.83 20.88 -23.49
C LEU A 535 -18.11 22.21 -23.20
N GLY A 536 -17.53 22.84 -24.22
CA GLY A 536 -16.95 24.18 -24.10
C GLY A 536 -17.97 25.24 -23.67
N GLY A 537 -19.17 25.20 -24.24
CA GLY A 537 -20.27 26.07 -23.83
C GLY A 537 -20.69 25.85 -22.38
N ALA A 538 -20.81 24.59 -21.96
CA ALA A 538 -21.12 24.23 -20.57
C ALA A 538 -20.03 24.69 -19.59
N VAL A 539 -18.75 24.56 -19.95
CA VAL A 539 -17.62 25.04 -19.11
C VAL A 539 -17.69 26.55 -18.92
N LEU A 540 -17.91 27.32 -19.98
CA LEU A 540 -18.01 28.78 -19.89
C LEU A 540 -19.25 29.21 -19.08
N LEU A 541 -20.44 28.65 -19.35
CA LEU A 541 -21.64 28.97 -18.57
C LEU A 541 -21.51 28.55 -17.09
N GLY A 542 -20.85 27.43 -16.81
CA GLY A 542 -20.56 26.98 -15.45
C GLY A 542 -19.58 27.91 -14.72
N HIS A 543 -18.49 28.31 -15.37
CA HIS A 543 -17.57 29.31 -14.82
C HIS A 543 -18.26 30.66 -14.60
N GLY A 544 -19.07 31.10 -15.57
CA GLY A 544 -19.91 32.29 -15.45
C GLY A 544 -20.88 32.21 -14.27
N LEU A 545 -21.49 31.06 -14.00
CA LEU A 545 -22.37 30.88 -12.83
C LEU A 545 -21.61 31.02 -11.50
N LEU A 546 -20.36 30.54 -11.43
CA LEU A 546 -19.51 30.70 -10.26
C LEU A 546 -19.09 32.16 -10.05
N VAL A 547 -18.71 32.86 -11.12
CA VAL A 547 -18.38 34.30 -11.06
C VAL A 547 -19.63 35.14 -10.73
N ALA A 548 -20.80 34.71 -11.21
CA ALA A 548 -22.07 35.36 -10.95
C ALA A 548 -22.48 35.33 -9.47
N LEU A 549 -21.94 34.43 -8.64
CA LEU A 549 -22.19 34.38 -7.18
C LEU A 549 -21.83 35.70 -6.46
N ALA A 550 -21.05 36.58 -7.11
CA ALA A 550 -20.77 37.92 -6.61
C ALA A 550 -22.07 38.71 -6.33
N ALA A 551 -23.14 38.50 -7.09
CA ALA A 551 -24.41 39.22 -6.92
C ALA A 551 -25.65 38.38 -7.32
N PRO A 552 -26.80 38.51 -6.61
CA PRO A 552 -28.02 37.77 -6.94
C PRO A 552 -28.54 38.04 -8.35
N ALA A 553 -28.42 39.29 -8.83
CA ALA A 553 -28.77 39.64 -10.20
C ALA A 553 -27.93 38.87 -11.23
N GLY A 554 -26.63 38.70 -10.98
CA GLY A 554 -25.74 37.91 -11.84
C GLY A 554 -26.19 36.45 -11.92
N VAL A 555 -26.46 35.82 -10.76
CA VAL A 555 -26.88 34.41 -10.71
C VAL A 555 -28.21 34.21 -11.44
N LEU A 556 -29.17 35.13 -11.26
CA LEU A 556 -30.46 35.08 -11.97
C LEU A 556 -30.29 35.19 -13.48
N VAL A 557 -29.45 36.12 -13.97
CA VAL A 557 -29.15 36.26 -15.40
C VAL A 557 -28.54 34.97 -15.95
N THR A 558 -27.55 34.39 -15.26
CA THR A 558 -26.90 33.16 -15.73
C THR A 558 -27.85 31.96 -15.70
N LEU A 559 -28.63 31.77 -14.64
CA LEU A 559 -29.62 30.68 -14.57
C LEU A 559 -30.72 30.85 -15.63
N ALA A 560 -31.16 32.08 -15.92
CA ALA A 560 -32.10 32.36 -17.00
C ALA A 560 -31.51 32.04 -18.38
N VAL A 561 -30.26 32.44 -18.66
CA VAL A 561 -29.56 32.08 -19.91
C VAL A 561 -29.43 30.56 -20.05
N ILE A 562 -29.03 29.86 -18.97
CA ILE A 562 -28.93 28.40 -18.96
C ILE A 562 -30.29 27.74 -19.24
N ALA A 563 -31.37 28.20 -18.59
CA ALA A 563 -32.71 27.67 -18.79
C ALA A 563 -33.21 27.91 -20.23
N LEU A 564 -33.01 29.12 -20.77
CA LEU A 564 -33.43 29.50 -22.12
C LEU A 564 -32.66 28.73 -23.20
N VAL A 565 -31.33 28.64 -23.09
CA VAL A 565 -30.50 27.91 -24.07
C VAL A 565 -30.77 26.40 -23.99
N GLY A 566 -30.90 25.86 -22.77
CA GLY A 566 -31.25 24.45 -22.57
C GLY A 566 -32.61 24.10 -23.17
N LEU A 567 -33.61 24.97 -23.01
CA LEU A 567 -34.92 24.82 -23.62
C LEU A 567 -34.85 24.98 -25.15
N ALA A 568 -34.11 25.96 -25.68
CA ALA A 568 -33.94 26.17 -27.11
C ALA A 568 -33.31 24.95 -27.81
N LEU A 569 -32.32 24.32 -27.17
CA LEU A 569 -31.74 23.05 -27.64
C LEU A 569 -32.76 21.91 -27.58
N ALA A 570 -33.57 21.84 -26.52
CA ALA A 570 -34.60 20.81 -26.36
C ALA A 570 -35.75 20.94 -27.38
N VAL A 571 -36.09 22.16 -27.82
CA VAL A 571 -37.18 22.43 -28.78
C VAL A 571 -36.84 21.97 -30.19
N ARG A 572 -35.58 22.04 -30.62
CA ARG A 572 -35.18 21.57 -31.97
C ARG A 572 -35.09 20.04 -32.02
N ARG A 573 -35.58 19.44 -33.11
CA ARG A 573 -35.45 18.01 -33.37
C ARG A 573 -34.08 17.69 -33.96
N GLY A 574 -33.48 16.59 -33.52
CA GLY A 574 -32.22 16.11 -34.08
C GLY A 574 -31.88 14.71 -33.59
N THR A 575 -31.01 14.02 -34.33
CA THR A 575 -30.65 12.62 -34.10
C THR A 575 -29.20 12.49 -33.60
N GLY A 576 -28.85 11.30 -33.10
CA GLY A 576 -27.49 10.96 -32.69
C GLY A 576 -26.91 11.87 -31.58
N PRO A 577 -25.70 12.43 -31.74
CA PRO A 577 -25.02 13.21 -30.70
C PRO A 577 -25.76 14.50 -30.33
N TYR A 578 -26.54 15.08 -31.24
CA TYR A 578 -27.35 16.26 -30.95
C TYR A 578 -28.45 15.98 -29.92
N ARG A 579 -29.10 14.81 -30.00
CA ARG A 579 -30.12 14.38 -29.03
C ARG A 579 -29.58 14.32 -27.61
N GLN A 580 -28.33 13.87 -27.44
CA GLN A 580 -27.67 13.84 -26.13
C GLN A 580 -27.49 15.26 -25.58
N VAL A 581 -27.00 16.19 -26.42
CA VAL A 581 -26.82 17.59 -26.02
C VAL A 581 -28.16 18.27 -25.70
N ALA A 582 -29.19 18.04 -26.52
CA ALA A 582 -30.54 18.57 -26.28
C ALA A 582 -31.17 18.00 -25.00
N GLY A 583 -30.97 16.70 -24.72
CA GLY A 583 -31.41 16.06 -23.49
C GLY A 583 -30.72 16.62 -22.25
N VAL A 584 -29.38 16.74 -22.27
CA VAL A 584 -28.62 17.38 -21.19
C VAL A 584 -29.04 18.84 -21.01
N GLY A 585 -29.27 19.57 -22.09
CA GLY A 585 -29.79 20.94 -22.04
C GLY A 585 -31.15 21.04 -21.33
N LEU A 586 -32.09 20.14 -21.64
CA LEU A 586 -33.39 20.06 -20.96
C LEU A 586 -33.24 19.75 -19.47
N LEU A 587 -32.37 18.79 -19.13
CA LEU A 587 -32.09 18.42 -17.74
C LEU A 587 -31.57 19.63 -16.96
N VAL A 588 -30.54 20.31 -17.46
CA VAL A 588 -29.93 21.48 -16.80
C VAL A 588 -30.93 22.63 -16.70
N ALA A 589 -31.79 22.84 -17.70
CA ALA A 589 -32.85 23.84 -17.64
C ALA A 589 -33.86 23.57 -16.51
N GLN A 590 -34.23 22.30 -16.27
CA GLN A 590 -35.12 21.93 -15.16
C GLN A 590 -34.47 22.16 -13.79
N LEU A 591 -33.16 21.95 -13.68
CA LEU A 591 -32.40 22.22 -12.45
C LEU A 591 -32.27 23.71 -12.14
N ALA A 592 -32.27 24.56 -13.16
CA ALA A 592 -32.22 26.00 -12.95
C ALA A 592 -33.49 26.56 -12.29
N LEU A 593 -34.66 25.94 -12.48
CA LEU A 593 -35.95 26.43 -11.98
C LEU A 593 -36.04 26.58 -10.44
N PRO A 594 -35.75 25.56 -9.61
CA PRO A 594 -35.74 25.74 -8.16
C PRO A 594 -34.67 26.73 -7.70
N GLY A 595 -33.53 26.80 -8.41
CA GLY A 595 -32.48 27.79 -8.17
C GLY A 595 -32.97 29.22 -8.42
N ILE A 596 -33.66 29.47 -9.53
CA ILE A 596 -34.26 30.78 -9.84
C ILE A 596 -35.27 31.18 -8.77
N ALA A 597 -36.15 30.27 -8.34
CA ALA A 597 -37.13 30.56 -7.29
C ALA A 597 -36.47 30.91 -5.94
N ALA A 598 -35.43 30.17 -5.56
CA ALA A 598 -34.67 30.43 -4.33
C ALA A 598 -33.90 31.76 -4.40
N VAL A 599 -33.17 32.03 -5.49
CA VAL A 599 -32.38 33.27 -5.62
C VAL A 599 -33.28 34.49 -5.82
N ALA A 600 -34.39 34.37 -6.54
CA ALA A 600 -35.34 35.46 -6.71
C ALA A 600 -36.02 35.83 -5.38
N SER A 601 -36.46 34.83 -4.60
CA SER A 601 -37.02 35.07 -3.27
C SER A 601 -35.98 35.66 -2.30
N PHE A 602 -34.72 35.22 -2.38
CA PHE A 602 -33.61 35.84 -1.65
C PHE A 602 -33.40 37.31 -2.07
N ALA A 603 -33.41 37.61 -3.37
CA ALA A 603 -33.21 38.96 -3.89
C ALA A 603 -34.30 39.96 -3.44
N VAL A 604 -35.52 39.47 -3.18
CA VAL A 604 -36.65 40.26 -2.67
C VAL A 604 -36.71 40.26 -1.12
N GLY A 605 -35.76 39.60 -0.44
CA GLY A 605 -35.64 39.62 1.02
C GLY A 605 -36.51 38.59 1.78
N ALA A 606 -36.99 37.53 1.12
CA ALA A 606 -37.74 36.47 1.79
C ALA A 606 -36.86 35.69 2.79
N PRO A 607 -37.39 35.24 3.94
CA PRO A 607 -36.62 34.47 4.90
C PRO A 607 -36.32 33.04 4.41
N PRO A 608 -35.29 32.36 4.95
CA PRO A 608 -34.81 31.05 4.45
C PRO A 608 -35.85 29.94 4.36
N TRP A 609 -36.81 29.86 5.30
CA TRP A 609 -37.88 28.86 5.24
C TRP A 609 -38.85 29.11 4.07
N TRP A 610 -39.14 30.37 3.74
CA TRP A 610 -39.93 30.71 2.55
C TRP A 610 -39.17 30.42 1.27
N GLN A 611 -37.85 30.64 1.23
CA GLN A 611 -37.00 30.26 0.11
C GLN A 611 -37.06 28.73 -0.14
N ALA A 612 -36.98 27.91 0.91
CA ALA A 612 -37.10 26.45 0.81
C ALA A 612 -38.49 25.99 0.35
N ARG A 613 -39.56 26.62 0.85
CA ARG A 613 -40.94 26.36 0.40
C ARG A 613 -41.12 26.70 -1.07
N PHE A 614 -40.66 27.87 -1.52
CA PHE A 614 -40.73 28.25 -2.93
C PHE A 614 -39.88 27.36 -3.84
N ALA A 615 -38.71 26.92 -3.37
CA ALA A 615 -37.89 25.95 -4.10
C ALA A 615 -38.60 24.59 -4.24
N LEU A 616 -39.26 24.09 -3.19
CA LEU A 616 -40.02 22.84 -3.24
C LEU A 616 -41.26 22.96 -4.14
N ILE A 617 -41.95 24.10 -4.11
CA ILE A 617 -43.08 24.38 -5.01
C ILE A 617 -42.59 24.42 -6.47
N ALA A 618 -41.49 25.15 -6.74
CA ALA A 618 -40.89 25.24 -8.06
C ALA A 618 -40.37 23.88 -8.58
N ALA A 619 -39.97 22.97 -7.69
CA ALA A 619 -39.60 21.60 -8.05
C ALA A 619 -40.78 20.77 -8.61
N GLY A 620 -42.02 21.21 -8.39
CA GLY A 620 -43.20 20.67 -9.06
C GLY A 620 -43.27 20.98 -10.56
N LEU A 621 -42.66 22.08 -11.04
CA LEU A 621 -42.66 22.45 -12.47
C LEU A 621 -41.92 21.44 -13.36
N PRO A 622 -40.77 20.87 -12.96
CA PRO A 622 -40.16 19.72 -13.62
C PRO A 622 -41.11 18.51 -13.80
N LEU A 623 -42.05 18.26 -12.89
CA LEU A 623 -43.06 17.19 -13.07
C LEU A 623 -44.00 17.50 -14.25
N VAL A 624 -44.33 18.78 -14.45
CA VAL A 624 -45.08 19.25 -15.63
C VAL A 624 -44.22 19.11 -16.90
N ALA A 625 -42.92 19.39 -16.82
CA ALA A 625 -41.99 19.21 -17.93
C ALA A 625 -41.86 17.73 -18.35
N VAL A 626 -41.91 16.79 -17.40
CA VAL A 626 -41.99 15.34 -17.69
C VAL A 626 -43.27 14.99 -18.46
N LEU A 627 -44.41 15.54 -18.04
CA LEU A 627 -45.69 15.33 -18.74
C LEU A 627 -45.68 15.96 -20.15
N ALA A 628 -45.08 17.14 -20.32
CA ALA A 628 -44.93 17.81 -21.60
C ALA A 628 -43.97 17.06 -22.55
N ALA A 629 -42.81 16.62 -22.04
CA ALA A 629 -41.85 15.80 -22.78
C ALA A 629 -42.49 14.48 -23.22
N ARG A 630 -43.31 13.85 -22.39
CA ARG A 630 -44.07 12.66 -22.77
C ARG A 630 -45.03 12.92 -23.94
N ARG A 631 -45.70 14.08 -23.97
CA ARG A 631 -46.66 14.41 -25.04
C ARG A 631 -45.99 14.82 -26.34
N GLN A 632 -44.88 15.56 -26.27
CA GLN A 632 -44.30 16.20 -27.46
C GLN A 632 -42.92 15.66 -27.88
N ARG A 633 -42.13 15.09 -26.95
CA ARG A 633 -40.71 14.71 -27.13
C ARG A 633 -40.33 13.45 -26.34
N VAL A 634 -40.94 12.31 -26.67
CA VAL A 634 -40.70 11.00 -26.02
C VAL A 634 -39.21 10.64 -25.98
N GLU A 635 -38.46 11.01 -27.02
CA GLU A 635 -37.02 10.78 -27.13
C GLU A 635 -36.16 11.46 -26.03
N LEU A 636 -36.70 12.49 -25.36
CA LEU A 636 -36.04 13.22 -24.27
C LEU A 636 -36.58 12.85 -22.89
N ILE A 637 -37.55 11.92 -22.79
CA ILE A 637 -38.26 11.61 -21.54
C ILE A 637 -37.31 11.16 -20.43
N GLY A 638 -36.27 10.39 -20.77
CA GLY A 638 -35.26 9.96 -19.80
C GLY A 638 -34.53 11.14 -19.15
N TYR A 639 -34.17 12.16 -19.93
CA TYR A 639 -33.52 13.37 -19.43
C TYR A 639 -34.47 14.24 -18.60
N ALA A 640 -35.74 14.32 -19.00
CA ALA A 640 -36.77 15.03 -18.25
C ALA A 640 -37.07 14.34 -16.90
N VAL A 641 -37.15 13.02 -16.88
CA VAL A 641 -37.32 12.23 -15.64
C VAL A 641 -36.14 12.43 -14.71
N THR A 642 -34.91 12.38 -15.22
CA THR A 642 -33.71 12.64 -14.40
C THR A 642 -33.64 14.08 -13.90
N GLY A 643 -34.03 15.06 -14.72
CA GLY A 643 -34.08 16.46 -14.33
C GLY A 643 -35.09 16.70 -13.20
N ALA A 644 -36.29 16.14 -13.33
CA ALA A 644 -37.33 16.23 -12.30
C ALA A 644 -36.93 15.51 -11.01
N LEU A 645 -36.29 14.34 -11.11
CA LEU A 645 -35.78 13.61 -9.96
C LEU A 645 -34.80 14.47 -9.14
N VAL A 646 -33.79 15.02 -9.80
CA VAL A 646 -32.77 15.83 -9.14
C VAL A 646 -33.36 17.15 -8.63
N ALA A 647 -34.23 17.80 -9.41
CA ALA A 647 -34.91 19.03 -8.99
C ALA A 647 -35.83 18.84 -7.78
N MET A 648 -36.40 17.64 -7.57
CA MET A 648 -37.21 17.31 -6.38
C MET A 648 -36.35 16.94 -5.16
N THR A 649 -35.21 16.29 -5.36
CA THR A 649 -34.35 15.84 -4.26
C THR A 649 -33.74 17.01 -3.48
N VAL A 650 -33.19 18.03 -4.17
CA VAL A 650 -32.46 19.14 -3.55
C VAL A 650 -33.34 19.97 -2.61
N PRO A 651 -34.56 20.40 -3.00
CA PRO A 651 -35.46 21.11 -2.09
C PRO A 651 -36.06 20.21 -1.01
N GLY A 652 -36.23 18.90 -1.27
CA GLY A 652 -36.71 17.94 -0.26
C GLY A 652 -35.79 17.77 0.95
N ILE A 653 -34.49 18.09 0.78
CA ILE A 653 -33.48 18.07 1.85
C ILE A 653 -33.05 19.46 2.30
N ALA A 654 -33.58 20.54 1.71
CA ALA A 654 -33.21 21.92 2.04
C ALA A 654 -33.35 22.29 3.54
N PRO A 655 -34.36 21.78 4.29
CA PRO A 655 -34.46 22.03 5.72
C PRO A 655 -33.26 21.56 6.57
N LEU A 656 -32.36 20.72 6.04
CA LEU A 656 -31.12 20.34 6.74
C LEU A 656 -30.12 21.50 6.84
N VAL A 657 -30.21 22.47 5.94
CA VAL A 657 -29.25 23.59 5.82
C VAL A 657 -29.91 24.90 6.21
N VAL A 658 -31.23 24.98 6.15
CA VAL A 658 -32.01 26.17 6.49
C VAL A 658 -32.22 26.25 8.00
N ALA A 659 -31.81 27.36 8.61
CA ALA A 659 -32.10 27.65 10.01
C ALA A 659 -33.61 27.87 10.22
N GLY A 660 -34.25 26.95 10.94
CA GLY A 660 -35.67 26.97 11.30
C GLY A 660 -36.13 25.56 11.65
N ASN A 661 -36.99 25.40 12.66
CA ASN A 661 -37.55 24.09 13.06
C ASN A 661 -38.57 23.56 12.02
N GLU A 662 -38.20 23.56 10.74
CA GLU A 662 -39.02 23.01 9.66
C GLU A 662 -39.02 21.48 9.74
N PRO A 663 -40.17 20.82 9.55
CA PRO A 663 -40.29 19.37 9.70
C PRO A 663 -39.60 18.62 8.55
N ILE A 664 -38.30 18.36 8.67
CA ILE A 664 -37.46 17.66 7.67
C ILE A 664 -38.13 16.36 7.19
N ALA A 665 -38.70 15.58 8.13
CA ALA A 665 -39.39 14.33 7.81
C ALA A 665 -40.52 14.52 6.79
N LEU A 666 -41.25 15.64 6.87
CA LEU A 666 -42.36 15.95 5.98
C LEU A 666 -41.88 16.41 4.59
N TYR A 667 -40.85 17.26 4.51
CA TYR A 667 -40.27 17.70 3.23
C TYR A 667 -39.68 16.52 2.45
N ALA A 668 -38.93 15.66 3.14
CA ALA A 668 -38.36 14.46 2.53
C ALA A 668 -39.44 13.44 2.13
N ALA A 669 -40.50 13.28 2.92
CA ALA A 669 -41.64 12.42 2.58
C ALA A 669 -42.43 12.95 1.36
N LEU A 670 -42.66 14.26 1.26
CA LEU A 670 -43.32 14.90 0.12
C LEU A 670 -42.46 14.79 -1.16
N ALA A 671 -41.15 14.97 -1.04
CA ALA A 671 -40.24 14.77 -2.16
C ALA A 671 -40.21 13.29 -2.59
N ALA A 672 -40.19 12.34 -1.64
CA ALA A 672 -40.29 10.91 -1.93
C ALA A 672 -41.61 10.53 -2.62
N LEU A 673 -42.72 11.18 -2.23
CA LEU A 673 -44.02 11.04 -2.90
C LEU A 673 -43.95 11.57 -4.35
N GLY A 674 -43.32 12.72 -4.57
CA GLY A 674 -43.07 13.26 -5.90
C GLY A 674 -42.25 12.30 -6.78
N VAL A 675 -41.20 11.69 -6.23
CA VAL A 675 -40.43 10.64 -6.92
C VAL A 675 -41.29 9.41 -7.19
N ALA A 676 -42.13 8.97 -6.24
CA ALA A 676 -43.05 7.85 -6.45
C ALA A 676 -44.09 8.13 -7.55
N LEU A 677 -44.52 9.38 -7.73
CA LEU A 677 -45.36 9.80 -8.85
C LEU A 677 -44.60 9.75 -10.18
N VAL A 678 -43.33 10.14 -10.21
CA VAL A 678 -42.45 9.97 -11.39
C VAL A 678 -42.29 8.49 -11.75
N VAL A 679 -42.03 7.63 -10.76
CA VAL A 679 -41.98 6.16 -10.93
C VAL A 679 -43.28 5.63 -11.55
N ARG A 680 -44.42 6.14 -11.09
CA ARG A 680 -45.74 5.75 -11.60
C ARG A 680 -45.91 6.13 -13.06
N TRP A 681 -45.37 7.27 -13.48
CA TRP A 681 -45.47 7.75 -14.86
C TRP A 681 -44.47 7.10 -15.82
N ASP A 682 -43.26 6.78 -15.35
CA ASP A 682 -42.18 6.14 -16.14
C ASP A 682 -42.49 4.66 -16.46
N ARG A 683 -43.23 3.98 -15.57
CA ARG A 683 -43.54 2.54 -15.64
C ARG A 683 -44.35 2.04 -16.84
N GLN A 684 -44.78 2.92 -17.76
CA GLN A 684 -45.57 2.53 -18.93
C GLN A 684 -44.71 2.19 -20.16
N GLU A 685 -43.39 2.42 -20.12
CA GLU A 685 -42.44 2.01 -21.16
C GLU A 685 -41.35 1.10 -20.56
N ASP A 686 -41.28 -0.15 -21.06
CA ASP A 686 -40.56 -1.28 -20.47
C ASP A 686 -39.04 -1.20 -20.75
N THR A 687 -38.33 -0.29 -20.07
CA THR A 687 -36.85 -0.24 -20.11
C THR A 687 -36.25 -0.36 -18.71
N ALA A 688 -35.79 -1.57 -18.39
CA ALA A 688 -35.27 -1.95 -17.06
C ALA A 688 -34.14 -1.05 -16.52
N ASP A 689 -33.35 -0.43 -17.42
CA ASP A 689 -32.13 0.32 -17.09
C ASP A 689 -32.39 1.72 -16.49
N ARG A 690 -33.58 2.30 -16.69
CA ARG A 690 -33.94 3.64 -16.17
C ARG A 690 -34.42 3.65 -14.71
N SER A 691 -34.66 2.46 -14.15
CA SER A 691 -35.31 2.31 -12.84
C SER A 691 -34.38 2.53 -11.64
N VAL A 692 -33.06 2.38 -11.82
CA VAL A 692 -32.06 2.47 -10.73
C VAL A 692 -31.98 3.88 -10.12
N PRO A 693 -31.73 4.98 -10.87
CA PRO A 693 -31.59 6.30 -10.26
C PRO A 693 -32.87 6.76 -9.56
N VAL A 694 -34.03 6.38 -10.10
CA VAL A 694 -35.33 6.72 -9.52
C VAL A 694 -35.57 5.99 -8.19
N VAL A 695 -35.22 4.71 -8.12
CA VAL A 695 -35.26 3.92 -6.88
C VAL A 695 -34.25 4.45 -5.86
N VAL A 696 -33.05 4.84 -6.29
CA VAL A 696 -32.00 5.38 -5.42
C VAL A 696 -32.42 6.72 -4.82
N ALA A 697 -32.91 7.67 -5.63
CA ALA A 697 -33.33 8.98 -5.13
C ALA A 697 -34.59 8.89 -4.25
N GLY A 698 -35.59 8.09 -4.66
CA GLY A 698 -36.78 7.85 -3.84
C GLY A 698 -36.44 7.14 -2.53
N GLY A 699 -35.54 6.16 -2.59
CA GLY A 699 -35.02 5.46 -1.42
C GLY A 699 -34.22 6.37 -0.49
N ALA A 700 -33.33 7.22 -1.03
CA ALA A 700 -32.55 8.17 -0.24
C ALA A 700 -33.45 9.18 0.48
N LEU A 701 -34.46 9.73 -0.20
CA LEU A 701 -35.43 10.63 0.43
C LEU A 701 -36.26 9.91 1.50
N ALA A 702 -36.67 8.66 1.26
CA ALA A 702 -37.35 7.86 2.26
C ALA A 702 -36.44 7.58 3.47
N VAL A 703 -35.15 7.31 3.26
CA VAL A 703 -34.16 7.14 4.33
C VAL A 703 -33.98 8.43 5.12
N VAL A 704 -33.87 9.59 4.47
CA VAL A 704 -33.78 10.90 5.16
C VAL A 704 -35.04 11.14 5.99
N ALA A 705 -36.22 10.86 5.45
CA ALA A 705 -37.48 11.01 6.16
C ALA A 705 -37.57 10.05 7.38
N VAL A 706 -37.12 8.79 7.22
CA VAL A 706 -37.05 7.81 8.30
C VAL A 706 -36.05 8.22 9.37
N LEU A 707 -34.86 8.69 8.99
CA LEU A 707 -33.85 9.16 9.94
C LEU A 707 -34.31 10.38 10.71
N ALA A 708 -35.03 11.31 10.05
CA ALA A 708 -35.64 12.45 10.70
C ALA A 708 -36.80 12.06 11.64
N ALA A 709 -37.53 10.99 11.31
CA ALA A 709 -38.60 10.43 12.15
C ALA A 709 -38.07 9.56 13.29
N LEU A 710 -36.88 8.97 13.15
CA LEU A 710 -36.33 7.94 14.02
C LEU A 710 -36.24 8.35 15.48
N PRO A 711 -35.76 9.55 15.87
CA PRO A 711 -35.70 9.95 17.27
C PRO A 711 -37.07 9.89 17.94
N ARG A 712 -38.13 10.35 17.26
CA ARG A 712 -39.50 10.35 17.79
C ARG A 712 -40.13 8.95 17.81
N VAL A 713 -39.80 8.11 16.84
CA VAL A 713 -40.20 6.69 16.86
C VAL A 713 -39.53 5.96 18.02
N LEU A 714 -38.23 6.21 18.25
CA LEU A 714 -37.49 5.61 19.35
C LEU A 714 -37.99 6.09 20.71
N THR A 715 -38.27 7.39 20.90
CA THR A 715 -38.84 7.88 22.16
C THR A 715 -40.20 7.26 22.43
N ALA A 716 -41.05 7.11 21.40
CA ALA A 716 -42.36 6.47 21.54
C ALA A 716 -42.27 4.96 21.85
N LEU A 717 -41.21 4.27 21.41
CA LEU A 717 -41.00 2.84 21.67
C LEU A 717 -40.28 2.56 23.00
N VAL A 718 -39.32 3.40 23.40
CA VAL A 718 -38.42 3.14 24.55
C VAL A 718 -38.93 3.81 25.82
N SER A 719 -39.42 5.04 25.71
CA SER A 719 -39.77 5.88 26.85
C SER A 719 -41.08 6.64 26.61
N PRO A 720 -42.19 5.95 26.29
CA PRO A 720 -43.44 6.63 25.94
C PRO A 720 -44.02 7.52 27.05
N TYR A 721 -43.57 7.33 28.29
CA TYR A 721 -44.05 8.03 29.48
C TYR A 721 -42.96 8.84 30.20
N GLY A 722 -41.94 9.32 29.48
CA GLY A 722 -41.02 10.34 30.00
C GLY A 722 -39.77 9.83 30.74
N GLY A 723 -39.44 8.54 30.69
CA GLY A 723 -38.13 8.02 31.12
C GLY A 723 -38.04 6.50 31.14
N PRO A 724 -36.82 5.91 31.18
CA PRO A 724 -36.65 4.49 31.45
C PRO A 724 -37.12 4.20 32.88
N GLY A 725 -38.36 3.73 33.03
CA GLY A 725 -38.89 3.32 34.32
C GLY A 725 -37.98 2.25 34.93
N ARG A 726 -37.56 2.46 36.18
CA ARG A 726 -36.85 1.41 36.93
C ARG A 726 -37.78 0.19 37.02
N VAL A 727 -37.24 -1.01 36.82
CA VAL A 727 -38.01 -2.24 36.97
C VAL A 727 -38.68 -2.23 38.34
N TRP A 728 -40.00 -2.44 38.36
CA TRP A 728 -40.83 -2.40 39.58
C TRP A 728 -40.90 -1.03 40.28
N SER A 729 -40.97 0.07 39.52
CA SER A 729 -41.12 1.45 40.04
C SER A 729 -42.55 1.97 40.21
N GLY A 730 -43.57 1.25 39.71
CA GLY A 730 -44.98 1.67 39.81
C GLY A 730 -45.55 2.21 38.48
N VAL A 731 -46.77 2.75 38.51
CA VAL A 731 -47.49 3.20 37.30
C VAL A 731 -46.95 4.56 36.82
N PRO A 732 -46.57 4.70 35.53
CA PRO A 732 -46.00 5.94 34.99
C PRO A 732 -47.07 7.01 34.64
N GLY A 733 -46.66 8.29 34.60
CA GLY A 733 -47.52 9.44 34.26
C GLY A 733 -47.70 9.67 32.74
N VAL A 734 -48.81 10.31 32.34
CA VAL A 734 -49.21 10.48 30.92
C VAL A 734 -49.13 11.95 30.50
N VAL A 735 -48.39 12.27 29.42
CA VAL A 735 -48.25 13.64 28.86
C VAL A 735 -48.34 13.57 27.32
N ALA A 736 -49.17 14.44 26.71
CA ALA A 736 -49.31 14.51 25.25
C ALA A 736 -48.20 15.36 24.59
N GLU A 737 -47.77 15.00 23.38
CA GLU A 737 -46.68 15.69 22.66
C GLU A 737 -47.06 16.13 21.22
N PRO A 738 -47.64 17.33 21.01
CA PRO A 738 -48.14 17.79 19.71
C PRO A 738 -47.07 17.89 18.61
N ALA A 739 -45.82 18.13 18.98
CA ALA A 739 -44.69 18.22 18.06
C ALA A 739 -44.38 16.89 17.34
N ALA A 740 -44.97 15.77 17.77
CA ALA A 740 -44.87 14.48 17.10
C ALA A 740 -45.81 14.36 15.88
N LEU A 741 -46.79 15.27 15.71
CA LEU A 741 -47.78 15.22 14.62
C LEU A 741 -47.17 15.27 13.22
N PRO A 742 -46.23 16.18 12.87
CA PRO A 742 -45.60 16.20 11.55
C PRO A 742 -44.83 14.91 11.24
N VAL A 743 -44.28 14.24 12.26
CA VAL A 743 -43.57 12.96 12.12
C VAL A 743 -44.57 11.83 11.88
N GLY A 744 -45.67 11.79 12.62
CA GLY A 744 -46.77 10.86 12.35
C GLY A 744 -47.31 11.01 10.92
N LEU A 745 -47.56 12.25 10.48
CA LEU A 745 -47.99 12.54 9.11
C LEU A 745 -46.94 12.15 8.06
N ALA A 746 -45.65 12.40 8.32
CA ALA A 746 -44.57 11.97 7.43
C ALA A 746 -44.53 10.45 7.26
N LEU A 747 -44.72 9.68 8.34
CA LEU A 747 -44.80 8.22 8.29
C LEU A 747 -46.03 7.74 7.49
N VAL A 748 -47.16 8.43 7.58
CA VAL A 748 -48.34 8.16 6.75
C VAL A 748 -48.07 8.47 5.27
N VAL A 749 -47.43 9.60 4.97
CA VAL A 749 -47.05 9.96 3.59
C VAL A 749 -46.06 8.94 3.01
N LEU A 750 -45.10 8.47 3.80
CA LEU A 750 -44.18 7.39 3.41
C LEU A 750 -44.91 6.06 3.20
N ALA A 751 -45.91 5.74 4.01
CA ALA A 751 -46.75 4.56 3.79
C ALA A 751 -47.48 4.65 2.43
N VAL A 752 -48.04 5.82 2.09
CA VAL A 752 -48.68 6.06 0.78
C VAL A 752 -47.66 5.95 -0.35
N ALA A 753 -46.49 6.58 -0.21
CA ALA A 753 -45.41 6.48 -1.19
C ALA A 753 -44.95 5.03 -1.39
N ALA A 754 -44.85 4.25 -0.31
CA ALA A 754 -44.49 2.83 -0.33
C ALA A 754 -45.55 1.97 -1.02
N VAL A 755 -46.85 2.26 -0.84
CA VAL A 755 -47.94 1.60 -1.59
C VAL A 755 -47.85 1.95 -3.08
N LEU A 756 -47.64 3.22 -3.43
CA LEU A 756 -47.55 3.68 -4.81
C LEU A 756 -46.34 3.07 -5.54
N ALA A 757 -45.19 2.97 -4.87
CA ALA A 757 -43.97 2.34 -5.40
C ALA A 757 -44.03 0.79 -5.38
N GLY A 758 -44.72 0.22 -4.40
CA GLY A 758 -44.69 -1.21 -4.02
C GLY A 758 -45.74 -2.11 -4.65
N ARG A 759 -46.55 -1.64 -5.61
CA ARG A 759 -47.61 -2.43 -6.28
C ARG A 759 -47.18 -3.75 -6.94
N ARG A 760 -45.87 -4.01 -7.08
CA ARG A 760 -45.33 -5.30 -7.53
C ARG A 760 -45.32 -6.38 -6.43
N VAL A 761 -45.39 -6.00 -5.15
CA VAL A 761 -45.48 -6.91 -4.01
C VAL A 761 -46.95 -7.16 -3.71
N ARG A 762 -47.40 -8.42 -3.71
CA ARG A 762 -48.75 -8.80 -3.26
C ARG A 762 -48.67 -9.36 -1.84
N PRO A 763 -49.43 -8.81 -0.87
CA PRO A 763 -50.31 -7.64 -0.97
C PRO A 763 -49.53 -6.30 -1.05
N PRO A 764 -50.04 -5.28 -1.76
CA PRO A 764 -49.36 -3.98 -1.94
C PRO A 764 -49.21 -3.17 -0.65
N VAL A 765 -49.85 -3.61 0.43
CA VAL A 765 -49.79 -3.01 1.78
C VAL A 765 -48.54 -3.46 2.54
N LEU A 766 -47.90 -4.56 2.12
CA LEU A 766 -46.74 -5.12 2.81
C LEU A 766 -45.56 -4.13 2.99
N PRO A 767 -45.16 -3.31 1.99
CA PRO A 767 -44.12 -2.29 2.18
C PRO A 767 -44.56 -1.10 3.02
N ALA A 768 -45.87 -0.95 3.29
CA ALA A 768 -46.41 0.10 4.16
C ALA A 768 -46.42 -0.30 5.64
N LEU A 769 -46.41 -1.60 5.96
CA LEU A 769 -46.42 -2.13 7.33
C LEU A 769 -45.39 -1.49 8.29
N PRO A 770 -44.10 -1.32 7.93
CA PRO A 770 -43.14 -0.72 8.88
C PRO A 770 -43.48 0.74 9.20
N PHE A 771 -43.97 1.51 8.21
CA PHE A 771 -44.35 2.89 8.41
C PHE A 771 -45.64 3.01 9.24
N VAL A 772 -46.61 2.14 9.01
CA VAL A 772 -47.86 2.07 9.80
C VAL A 772 -47.56 1.69 11.26
N ALA A 773 -46.70 0.69 11.46
CA ALA A 773 -46.37 0.21 12.78
C ALA A 773 -45.47 1.17 13.58
N ALA A 774 -44.65 1.98 12.90
CA ALA A 774 -43.95 3.10 13.52
C ALA A 774 -44.89 4.30 13.81
N ALA A 775 -45.90 4.53 12.96
CA ALA A 775 -46.87 5.61 13.16
C ALA A 775 -47.77 5.37 14.38
N LEU A 776 -48.15 4.11 14.67
CA LEU A 776 -49.03 3.76 15.78
C LEU A 776 -48.54 4.29 17.16
N PRO A 777 -47.34 3.96 17.65
CA PRO A 777 -46.86 4.47 18.94
C PRO A 777 -46.64 6.00 18.91
N VAL A 778 -46.17 6.56 17.79
CA VAL A 778 -45.94 8.01 17.65
C VAL A 778 -47.24 8.80 17.73
N LEU A 779 -48.30 8.33 17.07
CA LEU A 779 -49.62 8.97 17.10
C LEU A 779 -50.29 8.81 18.48
N LEU A 780 -50.14 7.65 19.13
CA LEU A 780 -50.68 7.44 20.49
C LEU A 780 -49.97 8.30 21.54
N VAL A 781 -48.67 8.56 21.38
CA VAL A 781 -47.92 9.54 22.20
C VAL A 781 -48.35 10.97 21.87
N ALA A 782 -48.54 11.30 20.60
CA ALA A 782 -49.02 12.63 20.18
C ALA A 782 -50.38 12.98 20.79
N VAL A 783 -51.25 11.98 21.00
CA VAL A 783 -52.59 12.11 21.59
C VAL A 783 -52.61 11.89 23.12
N GLY A 784 -51.56 11.30 23.71
CA GLY A 784 -51.44 11.11 25.17
C GLY A 784 -52.21 9.91 25.74
N ALA A 785 -52.03 8.69 25.18
CA ALA A 785 -52.74 7.48 25.62
C ALA A 785 -52.34 6.97 27.05
N PRO A 786 -53.29 6.49 27.90
CA PRO A 786 -53.01 6.09 29.29
C PRO A 786 -52.29 4.72 29.46
N TRP A 787 -51.59 4.50 30.59
CA TRP A 787 -51.00 3.19 30.95
C TRP A 787 -52.08 2.23 31.50
N PRO A 788 -52.11 0.92 31.13
CA PRO A 788 -51.18 0.19 30.28
C PRO A 788 -51.60 0.11 28.80
N VAL A 789 -52.46 0.99 28.28
CA VAL A 789 -53.04 0.87 26.92
C VAL A 789 -51.97 0.85 25.84
N LEU A 790 -51.01 1.77 25.87
CA LEU A 790 -49.91 1.80 24.89
C LEU A 790 -49.02 0.55 24.95
N PRO A 791 -48.40 0.16 26.10
CA PRO A 791 -47.52 -1.01 26.12
C PRO A 791 -48.27 -2.32 25.87
N ALA A 792 -49.54 -2.44 26.27
CA ALA A 792 -50.36 -3.59 25.94
C ALA A 792 -50.69 -3.65 24.45
N ALA A 793 -51.11 -2.53 23.83
CA ALA A 793 -51.39 -2.48 22.40
C ALA A 793 -50.14 -2.80 21.55
N VAL A 794 -48.98 -2.29 21.97
CA VAL A 794 -47.69 -2.54 21.32
C VAL A 794 -47.24 -4.00 21.52
N LEU A 795 -47.37 -4.58 22.72
CA LEU A 795 -47.09 -6.01 22.97
C LEU A 795 -48.00 -6.93 22.15
N LEU A 796 -49.31 -6.65 22.11
CA LEU A 796 -50.29 -7.44 21.39
C LEU A 796 -50.09 -7.33 19.87
N ALA A 797 -49.83 -6.12 19.35
CA ALA A 797 -49.50 -5.92 17.94
C ALA A 797 -48.21 -6.66 17.55
N GLY A 798 -47.18 -6.63 18.41
CA GLY A 798 -45.95 -7.37 18.22
C GLY A 798 -46.15 -8.89 18.23
N SER A 799 -46.87 -9.38 19.23
CA SER A 799 -47.20 -10.81 19.39
C SER A 799 -48.05 -11.32 18.22
N ALA A 800 -49.03 -10.54 17.77
CA ALA A 800 -49.86 -10.86 16.62
C ALA A 800 -49.03 -10.90 15.31
N ALA A 801 -48.09 -9.97 15.12
CA ALA A 801 -47.17 -9.99 13.98
C ALA A 801 -46.27 -11.24 13.98
N LEU A 802 -45.77 -11.64 15.16
CA LEU A 802 -44.95 -12.86 15.33
C LEU A 802 -45.77 -14.14 15.08
N LEU A 803 -46.97 -14.23 15.63
CA LEU A 803 -47.87 -15.37 15.40
C LEU A 803 -48.30 -15.45 13.92
N LEU A 804 -48.62 -14.32 13.31
CA LEU A 804 -48.93 -14.27 11.88
C LEU A 804 -47.74 -14.76 11.05
N ALA A 805 -46.53 -14.30 11.35
CA ALA A 805 -45.32 -14.75 10.65
C ALA A 805 -45.03 -16.25 10.86
N ALA A 806 -45.28 -16.78 12.05
CA ALA A 806 -44.97 -18.17 12.41
C ALA A 806 -46.03 -19.19 11.94
N LEU A 807 -47.30 -18.81 11.92
CA LEU A 807 -48.43 -19.71 11.64
C LEU A 807 -48.93 -19.63 10.20
N THR A 808 -48.68 -18.53 9.47
CA THR A 808 -49.12 -18.44 8.07
C THR A 808 -48.24 -19.27 7.13
N ALA A 809 -48.79 -19.65 5.98
CA ALA A 809 -48.01 -20.31 4.92
C ALA A 809 -46.84 -19.41 4.48
N PRO A 810 -45.65 -19.97 4.17
CA PRO A 810 -44.45 -19.20 3.88
C PRO A 810 -44.68 -18.24 2.70
N ARG A 811 -44.83 -16.96 3.03
CA ARG A 811 -44.84 -15.86 2.06
C ARG A 811 -43.46 -15.20 2.11
N PRO A 812 -42.66 -15.25 1.02
CA PRO A 812 -41.25 -14.84 1.04
C PRO A 812 -41.05 -13.37 1.43
N ALA A 813 -42.06 -12.53 1.23
CA ALA A 813 -41.99 -11.11 1.57
C ALA A 813 -42.50 -10.77 2.99
N LEU A 814 -43.28 -11.64 3.62
CA LEU A 814 -43.97 -11.32 4.89
C LEU A 814 -43.07 -11.53 6.11
N ALA A 815 -42.40 -12.68 6.19
CA ALA A 815 -41.50 -13.01 7.30
C ALA A 815 -40.39 -11.96 7.55
N PRO A 816 -39.64 -11.46 6.53
CA PRO A 816 -38.56 -10.50 6.77
C PRO A 816 -39.03 -9.13 7.27
N ILE A 817 -40.33 -8.82 7.15
CA ILE A 817 -40.90 -7.54 7.61
C ILE A 817 -41.64 -7.74 8.95
N ALA A 818 -42.48 -8.77 9.03
CA ALA A 818 -43.32 -9.02 10.20
C ALA A 818 -42.53 -9.50 11.43
N VAL A 819 -41.46 -10.28 11.25
CA VAL A 819 -40.63 -10.77 12.37
C VAL A 819 -39.87 -9.64 13.08
N PRO A 820 -39.04 -8.82 12.42
CA PRO A 820 -38.30 -7.76 13.12
C PRO A 820 -39.26 -6.74 13.74
N LEU A 821 -40.34 -6.42 13.03
CA LEU A 821 -41.38 -5.54 13.55
C LEU A 821 -42.05 -6.12 14.79
N GLY A 822 -42.43 -7.40 14.71
CA GLY A 822 -43.05 -8.12 15.82
C GLY A 822 -42.16 -8.19 17.05
N VAL A 823 -40.86 -8.44 16.87
CA VAL A 823 -39.87 -8.45 17.96
C VAL A 823 -39.73 -7.07 18.60
N VAL A 824 -39.58 -6.00 17.80
CA VAL A 824 -39.39 -4.63 18.32
C VAL A 824 -40.62 -4.18 19.12
N LEU A 825 -41.81 -4.43 18.59
CA LEU A 825 -43.06 -4.10 19.29
C LEU A 825 -43.24 -4.97 20.53
N ALA A 826 -43.01 -6.29 20.47
CA ALA A 826 -43.11 -7.15 21.64
C ALA A 826 -42.12 -6.73 22.75
N ALA A 827 -40.86 -6.42 22.40
CA ALA A 827 -39.85 -5.95 23.34
C ALA A 827 -40.22 -4.59 23.96
N SER A 828 -40.71 -3.64 23.15
CA SER A 828 -41.20 -2.33 23.63
C SER A 828 -42.38 -2.49 24.58
N GLY A 829 -43.32 -3.37 24.25
CA GLY A 829 -44.46 -3.68 25.10
C GLY A 829 -44.07 -4.35 26.42
N VAL A 830 -43.16 -5.32 26.38
CA VAL A 830 -42.58 -5.96 27.58
C VAL A 830 -41.90 -4.92 28.46
N ALA A 831 -41.03 -4.08 27.89
CA ALA A 831 -40.32 -3.03 28.61
C ALA A 831 -41.29 -2.06 29.31
N GLY A 832 -42.39 -1.68 28.64
CA GLY A 832 -43.42 -0.83 29.24
C GLY A 832 -44.27 -1.52 30.33
N LEU A 833 -44.31 -2.85 30.36
CA LEU A 833 -44.98 -3.64 31.40
C LEU A 833 -44.08 -3.98 32.60
N LEU A 834 -42.75 -3.87 32.48
CA LEU A 834 -41.79 -4.06 33.60
C LEU A 834 -41.96 -3.05 34.74
N ALA A 835 -42.76 -2.00 34.52
CA ALA A 835 -43.10 -0.99 35.51
C ALA A 835 -43.68 -1.60 36.82
N THR A 836 -44.34 -2.76 36.74
CA THR A 836 -44.93 -3.46 37.91
C THR A 836 -44.56 -4.94 37.95
N ARG A 837 -44.48 -5.55 39.15
CA ARG A 837 -44.19 -6.99 39.32
C ARG A 837 -45.20 -7.88 38.57
N ALA A 838 -46.48 -7.51 38.65
CA ALA A 838 -47.56 -8.19 37.93
C ALA A 838 -47.41 -8.04 36.40
N GLY A 839 -47.03 -6.85 35.93
CA GLY A 839 -46.76 -6.61 34.52
C GLY A 839 -45.57 -7.40 33.97
N SER A 840 -44.49 -7.57 34.76
CA SER A 840 -43.35 -8.43 34.40
C SER A 840 -43.77 -9.90 34.22
N LEU A 841 -44.49 -10.46 35.20
CA LEU A 841 -44.97 -11.85 35.13
C LEU A 841 -45.98 -12.04 33.99
N ALA A 842 -46.87 -11.08 33.76
CA ALA A 842 -47.83 -11.13 32.66
C ALA A 842 -47.13 -11.09 31.30
N ALA A 843 -46.12 -10.22 31.12
CA ALA A 843 -45.36 -10.12 29.88
C ALA A 843 -44.57 -11.41 29.59
N GLU A 844 -43.86 -11.95 30.58
CA GLU A 844 -43.09 -13.20 30.43
C GLU A 844 -44.00 -14.42 30.24
N GLY A 845 -45.15 -14.46 30.91
CA GLY A 845 -46.17 -15.48 30.69
C GLY A 845 -46.73 -15.46 29.27
N VAL A 846 -47.09 -14.29 28.75
CA VAL A 846 -47.55 -14.12 27.36
C VAL A 846 -46.45 -14.55 26.38
N LEU A 847 -45.20 -14.15 26.60
CA LEU A 847 -44.06 -14.56 25.75
C LEU A 847 -43.83 -16.06 25.79
N LEU A 848 -43.90 -16.70 26.96
CA LEU A 848 -43.76 -18.15 27.10
C LEU A 848 -44.86 -18.89 26.34
N VAL A 849 -46.12 -18.44 26.47
CA VAL A 849 -47.25 -19.02 25.73
C VAL A 849 -47.06 -18.84 24.23
N VAL A 850 -46.72 -17.64 23.76
CA VAL A 850 -46.46 -17.37 22.34
C VAL A 850 -45.31 -18.26 21.84
N ALA A 851 -44.21 -18.38 22.58
CA ALA A 851 -43.06 -19.18 22.18
C ALA A 851 -43.38 -20.69 22.13
N VAL A 852 -44.15 -21.21 23.09
CA VAL A 852 -44.63 -22.60 23.09
C VAL A 852 -45.59 -22.86 21.92
N VAL A 853 -46.51 -21.94 21.65
CA VAL A 853 -47.42 -22.02 20.48
C VAL A 853 -46.61 -22.04 19.17
N VAL A 854 -45.57 -21.23 19.05
CA VAL A 854 -44.66 -21.23 17.90
C VAL A 854 -43.84 -22.53 17.82
N ALA A 855 -43.35 -23.05 18.95
CA ALA A 855 -42.59 -24.29 19.02
C ALA A 855 -43.41 -25.52 18.56
N VAL A 856 -44.70 -25.56 18.93
CA VAL A 856 -45.62 -26.67 18.62
C VAL A 856 -46.28 -26.49 17.26
N GLY A 857 -46.80 -25.29 16.98
CA GLY A 857 -47.60 -24.95 15.81
C GLY A 857 -46.80 -24.51 14.57
N GLY A 858 -45.50 -24.25 14.72
CA GLY A 858 -44.63 -23.85 13.61
C GLY A 858 -44.69 -24.86 12.45
N ARG A 859 -44.84 -24.35 11.23
CA ARG A 859 -44.95 -25.22 10.03
C ARG A 859 -43.62 -25.67 9.47
N THR A 860 -42.55 -24.92 9.72
CA THR A 860 -41.18 -25.27 9.31
C THR A 860 -40.34 -25.69 10.51
N ILE A 861 -39.31 -26.50 10.26
CA ILE A 861 -38.37 -26.93 11.29
C ILE A 861 -37.66 -25.73 11.95
N GLU A 862 -37.35 -24.69 11.17
CA GLU A 862 -36.69 -23.46 11.64
C GLU A 862 -37.57 -22.67 12.62
N VAL A 863 -38.86 -22.49 12.29
CA VAL A 863 -39.81 -21.79 13.15
C VAL A 863 -40.04 -22.57 14.45
N ARG A 864 -40.11 -23.92 14.38
CA ARG A 864 -40.20 -24.76 15.58
C ARG A 864 -38.96 -24.65 16.45
N VAL A 865 -37.77 -24.67 15.84
CA VAL A 865 -36.48 -24.49 16.54
C VAL A 865 -36.41 -23.13 17.22
N ALA A 866 -36.78 -22.05 16.52
CA ALA A 866 -36.84 -20.71 17.07
C ALA A 866 -37.85 -20.62 18.23
N GLY A 867 -39.03 -21.23 18.08
CA GLY A 867 -40.03 -21.35 19.14
C GLY A 867 -39.50 -22.12 20.35
N CYS A 868 -38.81 -23.25 20.14
CA CYS A 868 -38.19 -24.03 21.21
C CYS A 868 -37.15 -23.19 21.98
N LEU A 869 -36.26 -22.49 21.28
CA LEU A 869 -35.26 -21.62 21.92
C LEU A 869 -35.90 -20.44 22.66
N ALA A 870 -36.92 -19.81 22.06
CA ALA A 870 -37.68 -18.74 22.70
C ALA A 870 -38.42 -19.24 23.95
N ALA A 871 -38.94 -20.47 23.94
CA ALA A 871 -39.61 -21.07 25.08
C ALA A 871 -38.61 -21.40 26.20
N VAL A 872 -37.42 -21.93 25.87
CA VAL A 872 -36.34 -22.15 26.85
C VAL A 872 -35.88 -20.82 27.46
N GLY A 873 -35.73 -19.78 26.64
CA GLY A 873 -35.37 -18.44 27.10
C GLY A 873 -36.43 -17.82 28.00
N ALA A 874 -37.70 -17.86 27.59
CA ALA A 874 -38.82 -17.35 28.38
C ALA A 874 -39.02 -18.13 29.69
N ALA A 875 -38.85 -19.46 29.68
CA ALA A 875 -38.90 -20.28 30.89
C ALA A 875 -37.72 -19.99 31.84
N SER A 876 -36.52 -19.76 31.30
CA SER A 876 -35.34 -19.38 32.08
C SER A 876 -35.49 -17.99 32.70
N ALA A 877 -35.99 -17.02 31.92
CA ALA A 877 -36.29 -15.67 32.41
C ALA A 877 -37.34 -15.74 33.53
N LEU A 878 -38.44 -16.47 33.30
CA LEU A 878 -39.49 -16.67 34.28
C LEU A 878 -38.98 -17.35 35.56
N ALA A 879 -38.09 -18.33 35.46
CA ALA A 879 -37.50 -18.99 36.64
C ALA A 879 -36.66 -18.02 37.50
N VAL A 880 -35.91 -17.13 36.85
CA VAL A 880 -35.10 -16.10 37.52
C VAL A 880 -36.00 -15.01 38.10
N THR A 881 -36.92 -14.45 37.32
CA THR A 881 -37.83 -13.38 37.77
C THR A 881 -38.76 -13.86 38.87
N ALA A 882 -39.28 -15.09 38.80
CA ALA A 882 -40.09 -15.68 39.87
C ALA A 882 -39.29 -15.82 41.16
N SER A 883 -38.02 -16.24 41.09
CA SER A 883 -37.13 -16.34 42.26
C SER A 883 -36.88 -14.97 42.89
N LEU A 884 -36.67 -13.92 42.07
CA LEU A 884 -36.47 -12.55 42.53
C LEU A 884 -37.75 -11.91 43.09
N VAL A 885 -38.91 -12.16 42.46
CA VAL A 885 -40.21 -11.73 42.97
C VAL A 885 -40.52 -12.42 44.30
N GLY A 886 -40.09 -13.68 44.47
CA GLY A 886 -40.15 -14.43 45.73
C GLY A 886 -39.12 -14.03 46.79
N GLY A 887 -38.23 -13.06 46.50
CA GLY A 887 -37.26 -12.53 47.47
C GLY A 887 -36.00 -13.40 47.67
N LEU A 888 -35.76 -14.40 46.82
CA LEU A 888 -34.55 -15.23 46.89
C LEU A 888 -33.33 -14.50 46.29
N PRO A 889 -32.09 -14.77 46.78
CA PRO A 889 -30.89 -14.18 46.20
C PRO A 889 -30.61 -14.75 44.80
N LEU A 890 -29.98 -13.97 43.92
CA LEU A 890 -29.74 -14.34 42.52
C LEU A 890 -29.01 -15.68 42.34
N ARG A 891 -28.05 -16.00 43.22
CA ARG A 891 -27.34 -17.29 43.25
C ARG A 891 -28.27 -18.49 43.46
N ALA A 892 -29.37 -18.32 44.20
CA ALA A 892 -30.35 -19.39 44.42
C ALA A 892 -31.17 -19.68 43.16
N ALA A 893 -31.26 -18.74 42.21
CA ALA A 893 -31.88 -18.95 40.92
C ALA A 893 -31.08 -19.92 40.03
N ALA A 894 -29.82 -20.25 40.37
CA ALA A 894 -29.03 -21.25 39.66
C ALA A 894 -29.66 -22.67 39.73
N TYR A 895 -30.32 -23.02 40.84
CA TYR A 895 -30.96 -24.32 41.01
C TYR A 895 -32.24 -24.52 40.17
N PRO A 896 -33.23 -23.61 40.16
CA PRO A 896 -34.37 -23.72 39.24
C PRO A 896 -33.91 -23.58 37.78
N LEU A 897 -32.84 -22.84 37.50
CA LEU A 897 -32.26 -22.75 36.16
C LEU A 897 -31.60 -24.08 35.73
N LEU A 898 -30.87 -24.77 36.62
CA LEU A 898 -30.38 -26.14 36.39
C LEU A 898 -31.54 -27.12 36.20
N ALA A 899 -32.66 -26.94 36.90
CA ALA A 899 -33.86 -27.74 36.69
C ALA A 899 -34.47 -27.51 35.29
N VAL A 900 -34.50 -26.26 34.81
CA VAL A 900 -34.87 -25.94 33.42
C VAL A 900 -33.90 -26.61 32.45
N ALA A 901 -32.59 -26.51 32.66
CA ALA A 901 -31.59 -27.18 31.82
C ALA A 901 -31.79 -28.71 31.77
N ALA A 902 -32.03 -29.34 32.91
CA ALA A 902 -32.29 -30.77 33.02
C ALA A 902 -33.60 -31.17 32.33
N LEU A 903 -34.67 -30.37 32.46
CA LEU A 903 -35.94 -30.59 31.77
C LEU A 903 -35.76 -30.48 30.26
N VAL A 904 -35.01 -29.48 29.78
CA VAL A 904 -34.70 -29.30 28.36
C VAL A 904 -33.88 -30.47 27.84
N LEU A 905 -32.89 -30.95 28.60
CA LEU A 905 -32.10 -32.15 28.26
C LEU A 905 -32.99 -33.41 28.19
N ALA A 906 -33.98 -33.53 29.07
CA ALA A 906 -34.95 -34.62 29.07
C ALA A 906 -35.89 -34.54 27.86
N VAL A 907 -36.41 -33.36 27.53
CA VAL A 907 -37.24 -33.13 26.33
C VAL A 907 -36.43 -33.42 25.06
N ALA A 908 -35.15 -33.02 25.03
CA ALA A 908 -34.23 -33.35 23.96
C ALA A 908 -34.09 -34.87 23.79
N ALA A 909 -33.97 -35.60 24.91
CA ALA A 909 -33.90 -37.06 24.90
C ALA A 909 -35.21 -37.71 24.44
N ALA A 910 -36.37 -37.15 24.78
CA ALA A 910 -37.69 -37.65 24.39
C ALA A 910 -38.07 -37.33 22.91
N THR A 911 -37.32 -36.47 22.22
CA THR A 911 -37.62 -36.17 20.81
C THR A 911 -37.42 -37.38 19.89
N THR A 912 -38.36 -37.59 18.97
CA THR A 912 -38.32 -38.72 18.02
C THR A 912 -37.19 -38.57 16.99
N PRO A 913 -36.71 -39.67 16.38
CA PRO A 913 -35.62 -39.64 15.39
C PRO A 913 -35.94 -38.71 14.20
N ALA A 914 -37.20 -38.67 13.78
CA ALA A 914 -37.71 -37.80 12.72
C ALA A 914 -37.55 -36.28 13.04
N ARG A 915 -37.35 -35.93 14.31
CA ARG A 915 -37.11 -34.55 14.79
C ARG A 915 -35.69 -34.37 15.34
N GLY A 916 -34.73 -35.14 14.83
CA GLY A 916 -33.35 -35.14 15.32
C GLY A 916 -32.63 -33.79 15.30
N LEU A 917 -33.06 -32.82 14.49
CA LEU A 917 -32.53 -31.45 14.54
C LEU A 917 -33.00 -30.69 15.79
N VAL A 918 -34.30 -30.75 16.12
CA VAL A 918 -34.85 -30.13 17.33
C VAL A 918 -34.23 -30.72 18.58
N GLY A 919 -34.05 -32.05 18.62
CA GLY A 919 -33.36 -32.72 19.72
C GLY A 919 -31.92 -32.23 19.92
N ARG A 920 -31.16 -31.99 18.84
CA ARG A 920 -29.80 -31.43 18.93
C ARG A 920 -29.78 -29.98 19.41
N VAL A 921 -30.74 -29.16 18.97
CA VAL A 921 -30.87 -27.77 19.43
C VAL A 921 -31.19 -27.74 20.92
N LEU A 922 -32.12 -28.57 21.37
CA LEU A 922 -32.48 -28.65 22.78
C LEU A 922 -31.32 -29.18 23.64
N ASP A 923 -30.55 -30.16 23.15
CA ASP A 923 -29.31 -30.60 23.82
C ASP A 923 -28.35 -29.42 24.01
N ALA A 924 -28.12 -28.61 22.97
CA ALA A 924 -27.23 -27.45 23.05
C ALA A 924 -27.80 -26.35 23.97
N ALA A 925 -29.11 -26.10 23.92
CA ALA A 925 -29.78 -25.14 24.78
C ALA A 925 -29.70 -25.55 26.25
N ALA A 926 -29.84 -26.84 26.56
CA ALA A 926 -29.65 -27.35 27.91
C ALA A 926 -28.22 -27.09 28.43
N GLN A 927 -27.19 -27.34 27.61
CA GLN A 927 -25.80 -27.01 27.95
C GLN A 927 -25.60 -25.52 28.22
N ALA A 928 -26.22 -24.66 27.39
CA ALA A 928 -26.14 -23.21 27.57
C ALA A 928 -26.80 -22.75 28.87
N VAL A 929 -28.01 -23.25 29.18
CA VAL A 929 -28.73 -22.91 30.42
C VAL A 929 -27.97 -23.38 31.65
N ALA A 930 -27.37 -24.59 31.61
CA ALA A 930 -26.53 -25.08 32.69
C ALA A 930 -25.25 -24.25 32.90
N LEU A 931 -24.64 -23.77 31.81
CA LEU A 931 -23.51 -22.84 31.89
C LEU A 931 -23.93 -21.51 32.55
N VAL A 932 -25.08 -20.95 32.19
CA VAL A 932 -25.61 -19.74 32.84
C VAL A 932 -25.81 -19.98 34.33
N ALA A 933 -26.36 -21.14 34.71
CA ALA A 933 -26.48 -21.50 36.12
C ALA A 933 -25.12 -21.59 36.84
N ALA A 934 -24.10 -22.16 36.20
CA ALA A 934 -22.75 -22.18 36.74
C ALA A 934 -22.17 -20.75 36.90
N VAL A 935 -22.40 -19.87 35.93
CA VAL A 935 -21.96 -18.45 36.00
C VAL A 935 -22.59 -17.73 37.20
N LEU A 936 -23.88 -17.97 37.48
CA LEU A 936 -24.56 -17.40 38.65
C LEU A 936 -23.96 -17.85 40.00
N THR A 937 -23.05 -18.84 39.98
CA THR A 937 -22.39 -19.40 41.16
C THR A 937 -20.89 -19.11 41.26
N VAL A 938 -20.29 -18.38 40.31
CA VAL A 938 -18.83 -18.15 40.23
C VAL A 938 -18.26 -17.43 41.47
N GLU A 939 -19.01 -16.51 42.06
CA GLU A 939 -18.58 -15.77 43.26
C GLU A 939 -18.39 -16.69 44.49
N ALA A 940 -18.91 -17.92 44.44
CA ALA A 940 -18.73 -18.92 45.47
C ALA A 940 -18.16 -20.20 44.85
N ALA A 941 -16.84 -20.38 44.92
CA ALA A 941 -16.12 -21.53 44.34
C ALA A 941 -16.76 -22.90 44.68
N ARG A 942 -17.35 -23.04 45.89
CA ARG A 942 -18.10 -24.24 46.28
C ARG A 942 -19.39 -24.43 45.49
N HIS A 943 -20.17 -23.37 45.26
CA HIS A 943 -21.41 -23.47 44.48
C HIS A 943 -21.10 -23.74 43.00
N LEU A 944 -20.03 -23.14 42.47
CA LEU A 944 -19.54 -23.44 41.13
C LEU A 944 -19.13 -24.92 41.00
N ALA A 945 -18.39 -25.45 41.97
CA ALA A 945 -18.07 -26.87 42.01
C ALA A 945 -19.34 -27.74 42.08
N THR A 946 -20.33 -27.38 42.90
CA THR A 946 -21.60 -28.14 42.95
C THR A 946 -22.39 -28.08 41.64
N ALA A 947 -22.44 -26.94 40.96
CA ALA A 947 -23.10 -26.80 39.67
C ALA A 947 -22.40 -27.65 38.59
N CYS A 948 -21.06 -27.63 38.56
CA CYS A 948 -20.26 -28.44 37.66
C CYS A 948 -20.46 -29.95 37.87
N VAL A 949 -20.50 -30.40 39.13
CA VAL A 949 -20.73 -31.82 39.47
C VAL A 949 -22.17 -32.24 39.19
N LEU A 950 -23.18 -31.44 39.56
CA LEU A 950 -24.59 -31.75 39.28
C LEU A 950 -24.85 -31.80 37.77
N TRP A 951 -24.24 -30.90 37.00
CA TRP A 951 -24.35 -30.91 35.55
C TRP A 951 -23.58 -32.08 34.92
N GLY A 952 -22.37 -32.36 35.41
CA GLY A 952 -21.58 -33.53 35.02
C GLY A 952 -22.36 -34.83 35.20
N ALA A 953 -23.05 -34.99 36.34
CA ALA A 953 -23.94 -36.10 36.63
C ALA A 953 -25.16 -36.14 35.69
N ALA A 954 -25.84 -35.01 35.47
CA ALA A 954 -26.98 -34.92 34.56
C ALA A 954 -26.62 -35.33 33.11
N VAL A 955 -25.43 -34.92 32.64
CA VAL A 955 -24.90 -35.29 31.32
C VAL A 955 -24.39 -36.74 31.30
N ALA A 956 -23.84 -37.25 32.40
CA ALA A 956 -23.40 -38.64 32.51
C ALA A 956 -24.57 -39.64 32.43
N LEU A 957 -25.76 -39.30 32.96
CA LEU A 957 -26.98 -40.11 32.79
C LEU A 957 -27.33 -40.36 31.31
N ARG A 958 -26.98 -39.42 30.44
CA ARG A 958 -27.14 -39.51 28.99
C ARG A 958 -26.26 -40.61 28.35
N LEU A 959 -25.17 -41.00 29.00
CA LEU A 959 -24.28 -42.10 28.56
C LEU A 959 -24.91 -43.48 28.78
N LEU A 960 -25.82 -43.62 29.74
CA LEU A 960 -26.51 -44.88 30.06
C LEU A 960 -27.56 -45.27 29.01
N ARG A 961 -27.91 -44.35 28.09
CA ARG A 961 -28.94 -44.57 27.07
C ARG A 961 -28.44 -45.53 25.97
N ARG A 962 -29.17 -46.64 25.80
CA ARG A 962 -29.01 -47.56 24.66
C ARG A 962 -29.51 -46.88 23.38
N GLY A 963 -28.69 -46.88 22.31
CA GLY A 963 -29.05 -46.34 21.00
C GLY A 963 -28.41 -45.00 20.60
N GLU A 964 -27.56 -44.38 21.43
CA GLU A 964 -26.81 -43.18 21.03
C GLU A 964 -25.62 -43.54 20.13
N PRO A 965 -25.39 -42.80 19.02
CA PRO A 965 -24.25 -43.03 18.15
C PRO A 965 -22.94 -42.75 18.89
N ALA A 966 -21.90 -43.52 18.56
CA ALA A 966 -20.59 -43.46 19.23
C ALA A 966 -20.03 -42.02 19.31
N GLY A 967 -20.17 -41.24 18.25
CA GLY A 967 -19.72 -39.84 18.23
C GLY A 967 -20.40 -38.93 19.27
N ARG A 968 -21.70 -39.09 19.53
CA ARG A 968 -22.42 -38.31 20.56
C ARG A 968 -22.08 -38.78 21.97
N ARG A 969 -21.89 -40.09 22.16
CA ARG A 969 -21.41 -40.62 23.44
C ARG A 969 -20.05 -40.03 23.81
N TRP A 970 -19.14 -39.90 22.85
CA TRP A 970 -17.85 -39.23 23.04
C TRP A 970 -17.98 -37.74 23.38
N ALA A 971 -18.94 -37.04 22.76
CA ALA A 971 -19.20 -35.63 23.08
C ALA A 971 -19.75 -35.45 24.51
N PHE A 972 -20.73 -36.26 24.91
CA PHE A 972 -21.27 -36.22 26.27
C PHE A 972 -20.24 -36.67 27.32
N ALA A 973 -19.40 -37.65 27.00
CA ALA A 973 -18.29 -38.06 27.86
C ALA A 973 -17.27 -36.92 28.05
N GLY A 974 -16.95 -36.18 26.99
CA GLY A 974 -16.10 -35.00 27.07
C GLY A 974 -16.70 -33.87 27.91
N ILE A 975 -18.00 -33.59 27.74
CA ILE A 975 -18.71 -32.56 28.52
C ILE A 975 -18.77 -32.94 30.00
N ALA A 976 -19.09 -34.20 30.31
CA ALA A 976 -19.11 -34.71 31.67
C ALA A 976 -17.70 -34.64 32.30
N ALA A 977 -16.68 -35.20 31.62
CA ALA A 977 -15.29 -35.19 32.12
C ALA A 977 -14.72 -33.77 32.25
N GLY A 978 -15.05 -32.86 31.34
CA GLY A 978 -14.66 -31.45 31.41
C GLY A 978 -15.33 -30.72 32.57
N SER A 979 -16.62 -30.98 32.82
CA SER A 979 -17.35 -30.38 33.95
C SER A 979 -16.79 -30.87 35.29
N GLU A 980 -16.46 -32.17 35.39
CA GLU A 980 -15.82 -32.74 36.58
C GLU A 980 -14.38 -32.23 36.79
N LEU A 981 -13.56 -32.14 35.72
CA LEU A 981 -12.19 -31.61 35.80
C LEU A 981 -12.19 -30.12 36.21
N LEU A 982 -13.14 -29.34 35.68
CA LEU A 982 -13.32 -27.95 36.07
C LEU A 982 -13.72 -27.84 37.55
N GLY A 983 -14.65 -28.68 38.00
CA GLY A 983 -15.01 -28.79 39.41
C GLY A 983 -13.79 -29.11 40.29
N ALA A 984 -12.94 -30.04 39.86
CA ALA A 984 -11.72 -30.42 40.57
C ALA A 984 -10.67 -29.29 40.60
N TRP A 985 -10.45 -28.57 39.50
CA TRP A 985 -9.53 -27.42 39.49
C TRP A 985 -10.01 -26.27 40.35
N VAL A 986 -11.31 -25.94 40.29
CA VAL A 986 -11.91 -24.91 41.15
C VAL A 986 -11.76 -25.29 42.62
N LEU A 987 -11.89 -26.58 42.95
CA LEU A 987 -11.68 -27.08 44.30
C LEU A 987 -10.20 -27.01 44.74
N LEU A 988 -9.25 -27.38 43.88
CA LEU A 988 -7.80 -27.30 44.14
C LEU A 988 -7.30 -25.87 44.28
N ALA A 989 -7.79 -24.96 43.44
CA ALA A 989 -7.48 -23.54 43.51
C ALA A 989 -8.07 -22.90 44.77
N ALA A 990 -9.30 -23.25 45.13
CA ALA A 990 -9.89 -22.86 46.42
C ALA A 990 -9.10 -23.42 47.62
N GLY A 991 -8.32 -24.49 47.42
CA GLY A 991 -7.41 -25.09 48.39
C GLY A 991 -5.97 -24.55 48.40
N GLY A 992 -5.57 -23.65 47.47
CA GLY A 992 -4.27 -22.95 47.52
C GLY A 992 -3.03 -23.67 46.97
N VAL A 993 -3.19 -24.65 46.07
CA VAL A 993 -2.05 -25.42 45.51
C VAL A 993 -1.30 -24.62 44.43
N THR A 994 0.03 -24.44 44.54
CA THR A 994 0.87 -23.65 43.61
C THR A 994 1.77 -24.48 42.68
N VAL A 995 1.82 -25.79 42.86
CA VAL A 995 2.61 -26.72 42.03
C VAL A 995 1.96 -26.84 40.65
N LEU A 996 2.66 -26.42 39.60
CA LEU A 996 2.13 -26.40 38.22
C LEU A 996 1.75 -27.82 37.76
N GLU A 997 2.51 -28.82 38.19
CA GLU A 997 2.32 -30.23 37.88
C GLU A 997 0.99 -30.78 38.43
N ALA A 998 0.43 -30.21 39.51
CA ALA A 998 -0.87 -30.60 40.06
C ALA A 998 -2.05 -30.26 39.13
N TYR A 999 -1.87 -29.25 38.28
CA TYR A 999 -2.88 -28.83 37.31
C TYR A 999 -2.69 -29.51 35.95
N THR A 1000 -1.43 -29.70 35.51
CA THR A 1000 -1.12 -30.22 34.18
C THR A 1000 -1.20 -31.75 34.09
N LEU A 1001 -0.88 -32.49 35.16
CA LEU A 1001 -0.86 -33.96 35.12
C LEU A 1001 -2.26 -34.60 34.96
N PRO A 1002 -3.32 -34.19 35.68
CA PRO A 1002 -4.67 -34.75 35.47
C PRO A 1002 -5.18 -34.51 34.05
N ALA A 1003 -4.91 -33.32 33.49
CA ALA A 1003 -5.26 -32.99 32.12
C ALA A 1003 -4.43 -33.80 31.11
N ALA A 1004 -3.13 -33.97 31.34
CA ALA A 1004 -2.26 -34.79 30.50
C ALA A 1004 -2.70 -36.27 30.53
N ALA A 1005 -3.12 -36.79 31.69
CA ALA A 1005 -3.61 -38.16 31.83
C ALA A 1005 -4.92 -38.39 31.04
N LEU A 1006 -5.89 -37.47 31.16
CA LEU A 1006 -7.13 -37.53 30.38
C LEU A 1006 -6.85 -37.41 28.87
N ALA A 1007 -5.94 -36.53 28.46
CA ALA A 1007 -5.58 -36.32 27.07
C ALA A 1007 -4.84 -37.52 26.45
N VAL A 1008 -3.86 -38.10 27.14
CA VAL A 1008 -3.14 -39.30 26.70
C VAL A 1008 -4.06 -40.52 26.72
N GLY A 1009 -4.92 -40.66 27.73
CA GLY A 1009 -5.93 -41.74 27.80
C GLY A 1009 -6.93 -41.68 26.65
N ALA A 1010 -7.47 -40.50 26.35
CA ALA A 1010 -8.34 -40.27 25.20
C ALA A 1010 -7.59 -40.51 23.87
N GLY A 1011 -6.33 -40.08 23.77
CA GLY A 1011 -5.46 -40.30 22.61
C GLY A 1011 -5.17 -41.78 22.33
N LEU A 1012 -4.91 -42.56 23.36
CA LEU A 1012 -4.71 -44.01 23.27
C LEU A 1012 -5.99 -44.74 22.88
N LEU A 1013 -7.15 -44.34 23.42
CA LEU A 1013 -8.44 -44.93 23.06
C LEU A 1013 -8.88 -44.51 21.64
N ALA A 1014 -8.53 -43.31 21.19
CA ALA A 1014 -8.73 -42.86 19.82
C ALA A 1014 -7.85 -43.65 18.83
N LEU A 1015 -6.59 -43.94 19.18
CA LEU A 1015 -5.70 -44.81 18.38
C LEU A 1015 -6.24 -46.24 18.27
N ARG A 1016 -6.95 -46.74 19.30
CA ARG A 1016 -7.59 -48.07 19.27
C ARG A 1016 -8.89 -48.12 18.45
N THR A 1017 -9.62 -47.02 18.40
CA THR A 1017 -10.97 -46.98 17.81
C THR A 1017 -11.01 -46.44 16.38
N ARG A 1018 -9.96 -45.77 15.90
CA ARG A 1018 -9.91 -45.13 14.57
C ARG A 1018 -8.67 -45.57 13.77
N PRO A 1019 -8.79 -46.54 12.85
CA PRO A 1019 -7.70 -46.92 11.96
C PRO A 1019 -7.38 -45.74 11.01
N GLY A 1020 -6.14 -45.24 11.05
CA GLY A 1020 -5.66 -44.12 10.22
C GLY A 1020 -5.24 -42.86 10.99
N LEU A 1021 -5.50 -42.78 12.30
CA LEU A 1021 -4.96 -41.69 13.12
C LEU A 1021 -3.47 -41.88 13.37
N THR A 1022 -2.68 -40.83 13.11
CA THR A 1022 -1.24 -40.81 13.39
C THR A 1022 -0.97 -40.42 14.85
N SER A 1023 0.22 -40.75 15.33
CA SER A 1023 0.65 -40.45 16.72
C SER A 1023 0.72 -38.95 17.05
N TRP A 1024 0.87 -38.08 16.04
CA TRP A 1024 0.95 -36.63 16.21
C TRP A 1024 -0.32 -35.99 16.80
N PRO A 1025 -1.50 -36.10 16.18
CA PRO A 1025 -2.74 -35.54 16.74
C PRO A 1025 -3.24 -36.30 17.97
N ALA A 1026 -2.92 -37.59 18.12
CA ALA A 1026 -3.41 -38.41 19.22
C ALA A 1026 -2.62 -38.22 20.53
N LEU A 1027 -1.29 -38.14 20.47
CA LEU A 1027 -0.42 -38.14 21.66
C LEU A 1027 0.37 -36.84 21.83
N GLY A 1028 0.58 -36.07 20.75
CA GLY A 1028 1.36 -34.83 20.76
C GLY A 1028 0.88 -33.81 21.79
N PRO A 1029 -0.41 -33.44 21.85
CA PRO A 1029 -0.90 -32.46 22.83
C PRO A 1029 -0.67 -32.88 24.28
N GLY A 1030 -0.90 -34.16 24.60
CA GLY A 1030 -0.66 -34.70 25.94
C GLY A 1030 0.84 -34.72 26.32
N LEU A 1031 1.72 -35.06 25.37
CA LEU A 1031 3.17 -35.08 25.58
C LEU A 1031 3.77 -33.67 25.70
N VAL A 1032 3.26 -32.71 24.94
CA VAL A 1032 3.66 -31.29 25.07
C VAL A 1032 3.24 -30.74 26.43
N ALA A 1033 1.99 -31.00 26.86
CA ALA A 1033 1.49 -30.59 28.18
C ALA A 1033 2.28 -31.23 29.33
N ALA A 1034 2.89 -32.40 29.11
CA ALA A 1034 3.71 -33.09 30.10
C ALA A 1034 5.19 -32.64 30.12
N LEU A 1035 5.81 -32.29 28.98
CA LEU A 1035 7.27 -32.07 28.88
C LEU A 1035 7.70 -30.60 28.74
N LEU A 1036 6.92 -29.78 28.03
CA LEU A 1036 7.34 -28.42 27.65
C LEU A 1036 7.42 -27.45 28.85
N PRO A 1037 6.45 -27.42 29.79
CA PRO A 1037 6.53 -26.52 30.95
C PRO A 1037 7.82 -26.72 31.76
N THR A 1038 8.27 -27.97 31.89
CA THR A 1038 9.49 -28.34 32.61
C THR A 1038 10.77 -28.01 31.83
N LEU A 1039 10.77 -28.12 30.49
CA LEU A 1039 11.92 -27.71 29.64
C LEU A 1039 12.20 -26.21 29.71
N VAL A 1040 11.15 -25.39 29.63
CA VAL A 1040 11.29 -23.93 29.70
C VAL A 1040 11.91 -23.53 31.05
N SER A 1041 11.44 -24.13 32.15
CA SER A 1041 12.01 -23.92 33.49
C SER A 1041 13.52 -24.24 33.57
N VAL A 1042 14.03 -25.15 32.75
CA VAL A 1042 15.44 -25.58 32.74
C VAL A 1042 16.35 -24.66 31.91
N LEU A 1043 15.84 -24.13 30.79
CA LEU A 1043 16.64 -23.28 29.88
C LEU A 1043 16.78 -21.84 30.34
N THR A 1044 15.78 -21.32 31.09
CA THR A 1044 15.72 -19.91 31.51
C THR A 1044 15.98 -19.69 32.99
N GLY A 1045 16.09 -20.76 33.77
CA GLY A 1045 16.28 -20.70 35.21
C GLY A 1045 17.67 -20.18 35.61
N PRO A 1046 17.77 -19.18 36.50
CA PRO A 1046 19.05 -18.66 36.99
C PRO A 1046 19.77 -19.62 37.96
N ASP A 1047 19.02 -20.51 38.62
CA ASP A 1047 19.58 -21.47 39.59
C ASP A 1047 19.93 -22.83 38.96
N PRO A 1048 21.00 -23.50 39.43
CA PRO A 1048 21.28 -24.84 39.00
C PRO A 1048 20.18 -25.81 39.50
N GLN A 1049 19.28 -26.24 38.60
CA GLN A 1049 18.20 -27.22 38.87
C GLN A 1049 18.55 -28.65 38.38
N PRO A 1050 19.41 -29.44 39.08
CA PRO A 1050 19.88 -30.73 38.59
C PRO A 1050 18.79 -31.82 38.55
N VAL A 1051 17.91 -31.87 39.56
CA VAL A 1051 16.85 -32.91 39.66
C VAL A 1051 15.80 -32.77 38.56
N ARG A 1052 15.36 -31.53 38.26
CA ARG A 1052 14.42 -31.27 37.15
C ARG A 1052 15.05 -31.58 35.79
N ARG A 1053 16.34 -31.31 35.60
CA ARG A 1053 17.11 -31.69 34.39
C ARG A 1053 17.16 -33.21 34.19
N LEU A 1054 17.39 -33.95 35.28
CA LEU A 1054 17.40 -35.42 35.27
C LEU A 1054 16.01 -36.02 35.02
N LEU A 1055 14.96 -35.56 35.72
CA LEU A 1055 13.58 -36.05 35.54
C LEU A 1055 13.03 -35.72 34.15
N LEU A 1056 13.35 -34.52 33.61
CA LEU A 1056 13.01 -34.15 32.25
C LEU A 1056 13.77 -35.01 31.22
N GLY A 1057 15.06 -35.24 31.44
CA GLY A 1057 15.87 -36.14 30.60
C GLY A 1057 15.33 -37.57 30.61
N ALA A 1058 14.93 -38.09 31.78
CA ALA A 1058 14.34 -39.42 31.93
C ALA A 1058 12.95 -39.54 31.26
N ALA A 1059 12.08 -38.54 31.44
CA ALA A 1059 10.76 -38.50 30.80
C ALA A 1059 10.87 -38.36 29.27
N ALA A 1060 11.79 -37.52 28.78
CA ALA A 1060 12.08 -37.37 27.35
C ALA A 1060 12.65 -38.65 26.74
N LEU A 1061 13.58 -39.32 27.44
CA LEU A 1061 14.11 -40.61 27.03
C LEU A 1061 13.03 -41.71 27.01
N GLY A 1062 12.15 -41.74 28.02
CA GLY A 1062 11.00 -42.64 28.07
C GLY A 1062 10.03 -42.44 26.90
N ALA A 1063 9.79 -41.19 26.50
CA ALA A 1063 9.01 -40.86 25.31
C ALA A 1063 9.70 -41.34 24.01
N VAL A 1064 11.03 -41.14 23.87
CA VAL A 1064 11.80 -41.65 22.71
C VAL A 1064 11.74 -43.17 22.64
N LEU A 1065 11.90 -43.87 23.76
CA LEU A 1065 11.87 -45.34 23.81
C LEU A 1065 10.47 -45.90 23.53
N ALA A 1066 9.42 -45.33 24.11
CA ALA A 1066 8.03 -45.71 23.81
C ALA A 1066 7.67 -45.43 22.34
N GLY A 1067 8.13 -44.30 21.79
CA GLY A 1067 7.96 -43.97 20.39
C GLY A 1067 8.72 -44.90 19.46
N ALA A 1068 9.97 -45.23 19.78
CA ALA A 1068 10.81 -46.10 18.97
C ALA A 1068 10.29 -47.55 18.94
N THR A 1069 9.90 -48.09 20.10
CA THR A 1069 9.34 -49.46 20.21
C THR A 1069 7.99 -49.61 19.50
N ARG A 1070 7.14 -48.58 19.56
CA ARG A 1070 5.81 -48.57 18.92
C ARG A 1070 5.81 -47.98 17.50
N ARG A 1071 6.98 -47.58 16.97
CA ARG A 1071 7.16 -46.86 15.69
C ARG A 1071 6.30 -45.59 15.57
N TRP A 1072 6.09 -44.89 16.68
CA TRP A 1072 5.39 -43.62 16.73
C TRP A 1072 6.36 -42.44 16.58
N GLN A 1073 6.11 -41.56 15.61
CA GLN A 1073 6.99 -40.43 15.30
C GLN A 1073 6.92 -39.30 16.33
N ALA A 1074 5.73 -38.98 16.86
CA ALA A 1074 5.56 -37.83 17.77
C ALA A 1074 6.36 -37.96 19.09
N PRO A 1075 6.37 -39.12 19.77
CA PRO A 1075 7.18 -39.28 20.98
C PRO A 1075 8.70 -39.25 20.72
N VAL A 1076 9.16 -39.76 19.57
CA VAL A 1076 10.59 -39.76 19.19
C VAL A 1076 11.10 -38.35 18.89
N LEU A 1077 10.35 -37.58 18.10
CA LEU A 1077 10.78 -36.24 17.68
C LEU A 1077 10.70 -35.23 18.83
N LEU A 1078 9.64 -35.27 19.64
CA LEU A 1078 9.50 -34.39 20.79
C LEU A 1078 10.54 -34.70 21.88
N GLY A 1079 10.79 -35.99 22.17
CA GLY A 1079 11.82 -36.37 23.14
C GLY A 1079 13.26 -36.15 22.64
N GLY A 1080 13.55 -36.38 21.36
CA GLY A 1080 14.88 -36.16 20.78
C GLY A 1080 15.27 -34.68 20.63
N GLY A 1081 14.29 -33.82 20.32
CA GLY A 1081 14.48 -32.37 20.30
C GLY A 1081 14.87 -31.81 21.67
N VAL A 1082 14.20 -32.28 22.72
CA VAL A 1082 14.51 -31.93 24.13
C VAL A 1082 15.96 -32.33 24.48
N LEU A 1083 16.43 -33.51 24.06
CA LEU A 1083 17.79 -34.00 24.32
C LEU A 1083 18.88 -33.23 23.54
N THR A 1084 18.60 -32.86 22.28
CA THR A 1084 19.59 -32.18 21.41
C THR A 1084 19.86 -30.75 21.89
N LEU A 1085 18.82 -30.03 22.28
CA LEU A 1085 18.94 -28.68 22.84
C LEU A 1085 19.72 -28.68 24.15
N LEU A 1086 19.57 -29.74 24.95
CA LEU A 1086 20.32 -29.91 26.19
C LEU A 1086 21.82 -30.16 25.92
N ALA A 1087 22.21 -30.83 24.82
CA ALA A 1087 23.60 -31.13 24.46
C ALA A 1087 24.37 -29.93 23.85
N LEU A 1088 23.71 -29.15 22.98
CA LEU A 1088 24.28 -27.93 22.38
C LEU A 1088 24.57 -26.85 23.43
N HIS A 1089 23.74 -26.78 24.47
CA HIS A 1089 23.93 -25.88 25.60
C HIS A 1089 25.26 -26.12 26.33
N GLU A 1090 25.79 -27.36 26.29
CA GLU A 1090 27.05 -27.71 26.95
C GLU A 1090 28.30 -27.45 26.07
N LEU A 1091 28.18 -27.57 24.74
CA LEU A 1091 29.31 -27.47 23.80
C LEU A 1091 29.74 -26.01 23.53
N ALA A 1092 28.79 -25.09 23.62
CA ALA A 1092 29.02 -23.65 23.43
C ALA A 1092 29.91 -23.02 24.54
N ARG A 1093 30.15 -23.71 25.65
CA ARG A 1093 30.97 -23.22 26.77
C ARG A 1093 32.51 -23.30 26.55
N GLY A 1094 33.03 -23.81 25.41
CA GLY A 1094 34.47 -24.16 25.24
C GLY A 1094 35.30 -23.53 24.09
N TRP A 1095 34.91 -22.40 23.50
CA TRP A 1095 35.41 -21.94 22.16
C TRP A 1095 36.64 -20.97 22.16
N ASP A 1096 37.19 -20.51 23.28
CA ASP A 1096 37.98 -19.25 23.32
C ASP A 1096 39.53 -19.29 23.10
N LEU A 1097 40.13 -20.26 22.39
CA LEU A 1097 41.60 -20.51 22.49
C LEU A 1097 42.57 -20.23 21.30
N LEU A 1098 42.26 -19.56 20.16
CA LEU A 1098 43.23 -19.39 19.01
C LEU A 1098 43.23 -18.01 18.23
N PRO A 1099 44.37 -17.50 17.68
CA PRO A 1099 44.48 -16.17 17.00
C PRO A 1099 44.31 -16.17 15.46
N ARG A 1100 43.83 -15.06 14.84
CA ARG A 1100 43.02 -15.06 13.60
C ARG A 1100 43.66 -14.72 12.22
N TRP A 1101 44.86 -14.12 12.10
CA TRP A 1101 45.34 -13.53 10.83
C TRP A 1101 46.09 -14.49 9.88
N ILE A 1102 46.72 -15.54 10.40
CA ILE A 1102 47.44 -16.57 9.63
C ILE A 1102 46.50 -17.31 8.65
N TYR A 1103 45.21 -17.39 8.98
CA TYR A 1103 44.22 -18.12 8.21
C TYR A 1103 43.82 -17.46 6.88
N LEU A 1104 44.00 -16.13 6.73
CA LEU A 1104 43.56 -15.41 5.52
C LEU A 1104 44.57 -15.52 4.37
N GLY A 1105 45.87 -15.38 4.65
CA GLY A 1105 46.92 -15.51 3.64
C GLY A 1105 47.10 -16.95 3.14
N VAL A 1106 47.03 -17.92 4.05
CA VAL A 1106 47.07 -19.36 3.73
C VAL A 1106 45.80 -19.76 2.96
N GLY A 1107 44.64 -19.21 3.31
CA GLY A 1107 43.39 -19.44 2.58
C GLY A 1107 43.44 -18.97 1.12
N GLY A 1108 43.99 -17.78 0.85
CA GLY A 1108 44.09 -17.23 -0.51
C GLY A 1108 45.01 -18.03 -1.45
N LEU A 1109 46.20 -18.40 -0.97
CA LEU A 1109 47.17 -19.23 -1.72
C LEU A 1109 46.64 -20.66 -1.96
N ALA A 1110 45.97 -21.24 -0.97
CA ALA A 1110 45.35 -22.57 -1.11
C ALA A 1110 44.26 -22.58 -2.19
N LEU A 1111 43.43 -21.53 -2.27
CA LEU A 1111 42.35 -21.44 -3.25
C LEU A 1111 42.86 -21.26 -4.69
N VAL A 1112 43.91 -20.47 -4.92
CA VAL A 1112 44.53 -20.30 -6.25
C VAL A 1112 45.25 -21.58 -6.71
N GLY A 1113 45.94 -22.26 -5.79
CA GLY A 1113 46.58 -23.56 -6.06
C GLY A 1113 45.58 -24.66 -6.43
N LEU A 1114 44.42 -24.68 -5.76
CA LEU A 1114 43.32 -25.60 -6.08
C LEU A 1114 42.70 -25.31 -7.46
N ALA A 1115 42.58 -24.04 -7.84
CA ALA A 1115 42.04 -23.64 -9.15
C ALA A 1115 42.98 -24.03 -10.32
N ALA A 1116 44.29 -23.83 -10.14
CA ALA A 1116 45.31 -24.17 -11.14
C ALA A 1116 45.45 -25.70 -11.37
N THR A 1117 45.32 -26.50 -10.30
CA THR A 1117 45.28 -27.97 -10.41
C THR A 1117 44.03 -28.48 -11.10
N TYR A 1118 42.88 -27.81 -10.90
CA TYR A 1118 41.65 -28.08 -11.64
C TYR A 1118 41.77 -27.78 -13.15
N GLU A 1119 42.40 -26.66 -13.51
CA GLU A 1119 42.65 -26.28 -14.91
C GLU A 1119 43.55 -27.31 -15.63
N ARG A 1120 44.58 -27.81 -14.94
CA ARG A 1120 45.52 -28.82 -15.46
C ARG A 1120 44.83 -30.18 -15.66
N ARG A 1121 44.15 -30.70 -14.63
CA ARG A 1121 43.42 -31.99 -14.70
C ARG A 1121 42.35 -32.01 -15.79
N ARG A 1122 41.63 -30.91 -15.96
CA ARG A 1122 40.60 -30.81 -17.01
C ARG A 1122 41.20 -30.84 -18.42
N ARG A 1123 42.37 -30.24 -18.61
CA ARG A 1123 43.07 -30.22 -19.90
C ARG A 1123 43.62 -31.60 -20.25
N ASP A 1124 44.13 -32.32 -19.25
CA ASP A 1124 44.61 -33.71 -19.40
C ASP A 1124 43.44 -34.67 -19.71
N LEU A 1125 42.30 -34.50 -19.04
CA LEU A 1125 41.07 -35.25 -19.35
C LEU A 1125 40.50 -34.93 -20.73
N ALA A 1126 40.59 -33.69 -21.20
CA ALA A 1126 40.16 -33.32 -22.55
C ALA A 1126 41.09 -33.90 -23.62
N ARG A 1127 42.41 -33.97 -23.37
CA ARG A 1127 43.37 -34.64 -24.26
C ARG A 1127 43.16 -36.15 -24.28
N LEU A 1128 42.95 -36.78 -23.12
CA LEU A 1128 42.61 -38.19 -23.03
C LEU A 1128 41.32 -38.51 -23.77
N ARG A 1129 40.25 -37.72 -23.59
CA ARG A 1129 39.02 -37.89 -24.37
C ARG A 1129 39.22 -37.71 -25.87
N ALA A 1130 40.07 -36.76 -26.29
CA ALA A 1130 40.37 -36.56 -27.70
C ALA A 1130 41.28 -37.64 -28.31
N MET A 1131 42.11 -38.32 -27.50
CA MET A 1131 42.89 -39.49 -27.95
C MET A 1131 42.02 -40.74 -28.00
N VAL A 1132 41.16 -40.96 -27.01
CA VAL A 1132 40.20 -42.08 -27.00
C VAL A 1132 39.18 -41.95 -28.14
N ALA A 1133 38.71 -40.74 -28.44
CA ALA A 1133 37.84 -40.46 -29.58
C ALA A 1133 38.54 -40.51 -30.96
N ARG A 1134 39.85 -40.79 -31.03
CA ARG A 1134 40.57 -41.09 -32.28
C ARG A 1134 40.90 -42.57 -32.44
N LEU A 1135 40.69 -43.37 -31.39
CA LEU A 1135 40.93 -44.81 -31.36
C LEU A 1135 39.64 -45.64 -31.48
N GLY A 1136 38.48 -44.98 -31.44
CA GLY A 1136 37.21 -45.49 -31.95
C GLY A 1136 36.71 -44.58 -33.06
#